data_AF-A0A286AAI5-F1
#
_entry.id   AF-A0A286AAI5-F1
#
_cell.length_a   1.000
_cell.length_b   1.000
_cell.length_c   1.000
_cell.angle_alpha   90.00
_cell.angle_beta   90.00
_cell.angle_gamma   90.00
#
_symmetry.space_group_name_H-M   'P 1'
#
loop_
_entity.id
_entity.type
_entity.pdbx_description
1 polymer ?
#
loop_
_entity_poly.entity_id
_entity_poly.type
_entity_poly.pdbx_seq_one_letter_code
_entity_poly.pdbx_strand_id
1 'polypeptide(L)'
;MRRKIPFILKTIILVFVLSYSAMAQVKRTNEDLIKLVDKNLSSPIKKRVYGNGDVFLQRDMNDFLSNTDRDRKAAIEKQNQSAKLQGAVIEYDHGGEDHEHLAEILNRPHPSVATTEKYLDDAAAEFRVPAIILKAAAQVQSNWAQTGPSFYGSYGMMGLIESDHIKQITLAASLTKSSVEDIKNEAKANIRAAAALLAYYQKGKPTSANLTDWFEATRDLTGLSNEEMKTSLATSFYNVIKNGSKTVSLWREIIQIDAQPVVIPEYKIRSEKKTENVGNVIQAGTDYPTAINRMTTCNYASGRNGYGVDYYFVHYMATGTYAGAISWFSDCTRTTSSSANYCIRNSDGEISQVVRESDRAYAQGVTGQPQWNGAGISTEHEVLATNLAMWDSEPMLVAAANLAIDVCNRNNIPRVRRGTNGDRGIYGHNDVKTGTDCPNLTAARWTNLLNRIAGGVIIPTVSLPTLYYITGTGGSNVVNAAWKANTEPTLKGYRLYYASDDDFNGWALAADESTLTPTTTSISLSPNQFSVVPTTTAVHFKLTAVVTNGSNPDVESAPSDVYSRTVNTTTGPRVLIVDAFDRINNYKSRSHNFAAIYFNTLKDNATMRINAAADEMIDAGTILLSDYDMVLWFTGDDSTTDKIFNGTNKTKVKTFLDNGGKLLITGSEIAWNLGRPGGGELDISFMNNYLKANYISDGVITDSPVSGVMGGPFEGVTFNLGENYQTAYPDNISPFGTAITILNYNTAGRFGGIAYKGTFGSGTTPGGIIFLGFPLETAPQAQITTFMARALAYFEVTLPVTLVDYHATLQNTGVVKLQWQTASETDNKEFILSRSVDGQQFNIVGKVVGSGNTTTGSNYVFYDKKPVNGINYYRLEQQDLDGKITDLGVRVVNVSLTDNKVEIYPNPTQDIVNVAFVAGLYHQIQLIDGNGKILKQIPLNSSTTQTAISLSNVASGIYLLRLNGNTPLVKKIIKN
;
A
#
# COMPACT_ATOMS: atom_id res chain seq x y z
N MET A 1 -47.25 51.98 -5.72
CA MET A 1 -46.29 53.05 -5.35
C MET A 1 -44.93 52.39 -5.10
N ARG A 2 -43.92 52.59 -5.98
CA ARG A 2 -42.71 53.43 -5.74
C ARG A 2 -42.00 53.04 -4.43
N ARG A 3 -40.73 52.60 -4.33
CA ARG A 3 -39.49 52.85 -5.11
C ARG A 3 -38.33 51.92 -4.64
N LYS A 4 -37.49 51.51 -5.60
CA LYS A 4 -36.00 51.45 -5.66
C LYS A 4 -35.10 51.04 -4.46
N ILE A 5 -34.39 49.89 -4.58
CA ILE A 5 -32.91 49.63 -4.65
C ILE A 5 -31.97 50.76 -4.10
N PRO A 6 -30.90 50.50 -3.30
CA PRO A 6 -29.68 49.83 -3.83
C PRO A 6 -28.80 48.92 -2.95
N PHE A 7 -28.08 48.09 -3.72
CA PHE A 7 -26.86 47.33 -3.49
C PHE A 7 -25.72 48.16 -2.85
N ILE A 8 -24.82 47.46 -2.13
CA ILE A 8 -23.41 47.73 -1.76
C ILE A 8 -23.18 47.61 -0.24
N LEU A 9 -22.58 46.49 0.21
CA LEU A 9 -21.21 46.42 0.77
C LEU A 9 -20.88 44.97 1.16
N LYS A 10 -19.85 44.39 0.51
CA LYS A 10 -19.11 43.23 1.02
C LYS A 10 -18.36 43.64 2.28
N THR A 11 -18.26 42.74 3.28
CA THR A 11 -17.02 42.31 3.98
C THR A 11 -17.29 41.87 5.45
N ILE A 12 -16.81 40.65 5.77
CA ILE A 12 -16.60 40.00 7.08
C ILE A 12 -17.84 39.52 7.86
N ILE A 13 -18.16 38.24 7.71
CA ILE A 13 -18.33 37.31 8.85
C ILE A 13 -17.69 35.98 8.42
N LEU A 14 -16.61 35.63 9.11
CA LEU A 14 -15.93 34.33 9.07
C LEU A 14 -16.79 33.35 9.89
N VAL A 15 -17.47 32.40 9.24
CA VAL A 15 -18.06 31.24 9.92
C VAL A 15 -17.47 30.00 9.28
N PHE A 16 -16.67 29.30 10.08
CA PHE A 16 -16.22 27.93 9.84
C PHE A 16 -17.43 27.04 9.61
N VAL A 17 -17.57 26.49 8.40
CA VAL A 17 -18.40 25.32 8.13
C VAL A 17 -17.45 24.22 7.68
N LEU A 18 -17.05 23.38 8.64
CA LEU A 18 -16.34 22.13 8.41
C LEU A 18 -17.33 21.14 7.78
N SER A 19 -17.26 20.99 6.46
CA SER A 19 -17.90 19.90 5.73
C SER A 19 -17.02 18.66 5.81
N TYR A 20 -17.53 17.64 6.48
CA TYR A 20 -16.99 16.29 6.55
C TYR A 20 -16.86 15.69 5.14
N SER A 21 -15.63 15.41 4.72
CA SER A 21 -15.28 14.63 3.53
C SER A 21 -15.02 13.17 3.92
N ALA A 22 -15.44 12.25 3.05
CA ALA A 22 -15.31 10.82 3.25
C ALA A 22 -13.83 10.37 3.27
N MET A 23 -13.53 9.51 4.23
CA MET A 23 -12.17 9.16 4.63
C MET A 23 -11.59 8.07 3.74
N ALA A 24 -10.67 8.40 2.81
CA ALA A 24 -9.46 7.58 2.67
C ALA A 24 -8.94 7.41 4.09
N GLN A 25 -8.75 6.17 4.61
CA GLN A 25 -8.47 5.90 6.03
C GLN A 25 -7.66 7.06 6.61
N VAL A 26 -8.37 8.02 7.23
CA VAL A 26 -7.74 9.32 7.52
C VAL A 26 -6.64 8.92 8.46
N LYS A 27 -5.38 9.13 8.07
CA LYS A 27 -4.25 8.85 8.94
C LYS A 27 -4.57 9.61 10.21
N ARG A 28 -5.02 8.87 11.23
CA ARG A 28 -5.68 9.48 12.38
C ARG A 28 -4.67 10.44 12.97
N THR A 29 -5.08 11.68 13.12
CA THR A 29 -4.20 12.67 13.74
C THR A 29 -3.90 12.20 15.16
N ASN A 30 -2.83 12.74 15.77
CA ASN A 30 -2.58 12.49 17.18
C ASN A 30 -3.82 12.82 18.02
N GLU A 31 -4.56 13.87 17.64
CA GLU A 31 -5.76 14.29 18.34
C GLU A 31 -6.90 13.25 18.23
N ASP A 32 -7.13 12.68 17.05
CA ASP A 32 -8.17 11.66 16.83
C ASP A 32 -7.88 10.38 17.64
N LEU A 33 -6.62 9.97 17.66
CA LEU A 33 -6.16 8.81 18.41
C LEU A 33 -6.31 9.02 19.92
N ILE A 34 -5.97 10.20 20.41
CA ILE A 34 -6.12 10.54 21.82
C ILE A 34 -7.60 10.62 22.22
N LYS A 35 -8.45 11.22 21.37
CA LYS A 35 -9.91 11.22 21.57
C LYS A 35 -10.48 9.79 21.62
N LEU A 36 -9.94 8.87 20.83
CA LEU A 36 -10.36 7.47 20.85
C LEU A 36 -10.07 6.80 22.19
N VAL A 37 -8.89 7.05 22.78
CA VAL A 37 -8.56 6.56 24.13
C VAL A 37 -9.47 7.21 25.16
N ASP A 38 -9.57 8.54 25.16
CA ASP A 38 -10.35 9.30 26.15
C ASP A 38 -11.85 8.92 26.11
N LYS A 39 -12.38 8.54 24.94
CA LYS A 39 -13.75 8.03 24.76
C LYS A 39 -13.98 6.68 25.45
N ASN A 40 -13.00 5.78 25.42
CA ASN A 40 -13.16 4.39 25.89
C ASN A 40 -12.56 4.16 27.28
N LEU A 41 -11.69 5.05 27.75
CA LEU A 41 -10.91 4.90 28.98
C LEU A 41 -10.83 6.23 29.74
N SER A 42 -11.54 6.33 30.87
CA SER A 42 -11.61 7.54 31.70
C SER A 42 -10.74 7.49 32.97
N SER A 43 -10.20 6.32 33.34
CA SER A 43 -9.41 6.15 34.57
C SER A 43 -8.09 6.96 34.55
N PRO A 44 -7.64 7.55 35.67
CA PRO A 44 -6.41 8.35 35.68
C PRO A 44 -5.16 7.48 35.44
N ILE A 45 -4.17 8.03 34.72
CA ILE A 45 -2.87 7.39 34.47
C ILE A 45 -1.88 7.78 35.57
N LYS A 46 -1.33 6.78 36.27
CA LYS A 46 -0.23 6.90 37.22
C LYS A 46 1.09 6.66 36.49
N LYS A 47 2.04 7.59 36.64
CA LYS A 47 3.39 7.52 36.07
C LYS A 47 4.40 7.25 37.18
N ARG A 48 5.30 6.29 36.97
CA ARG A 48 6.45 6.00 37.85
C ARG A 48 7.74 6.06 37.03
N VAL A 49 8.77 6.71 37.58
CA VAL A 49 10.11 6.80 36.98
C VAL A 49 11.09 6.04 37.86
N TYR A 50 11.87 5.13 37.28
CA TYR A 50 12.86 4.32 37.99
C TYR A 50 14.26 4.94 37.87
N GLY A 51 15.19 4.54 38.76
CA GLY A 51 16.52 5.14 38.86
C GLY A 51 17.40 4.98 37.60
N ASN A 52 17.05 4.06 36.70
CA ASN A 52 17.69 3.85 35.40
C ASN A 52 17.05 4.65 34.25
N GLY A 53 16.10 5.55 34.57
CA GLY A 53 15.38 6.39 33.63
C GLY A 53 14.14 5.73 33.01
N ASP A 54 13.86 4.46 33.31
CA ASP A 54 12.68 3.78 32.76
C ASP A 54 11.39 4.37 33.33
N VAL A 55 10.39 4.54 32.47
CA VAL A 55 9.10 5.15 32.81
C VAL A 55 8.01 4.10 32.62
N PHE A 56 7.22 3.87 33.67
CA PHE A 56 6.08 2.98 33.65
C PHE A 56 4.77 3.73 33.90
N LEU A 57 3.72 3.31 33.21
CA LEU A 57 2.38 3.84 33.24
C LEU A 57 1.42 2.76 33.77
N GLN A 58 0.46 3.17 34.59
CA GLN A 58 -0.55 2.27 35.14
C GLN A 58 -1.88 3.00 35.24
N ARG A 59 -2.98 2.33 34.93
CA ARG A 59 -4.34 2.85 35.14
C ARG A 59 -5.28 1.68 35.43
N ASP A 60 -6.45 1.99 35.97
CA ASP A 60 -7.49 0.98 36.19
C ASP A 60 -8.14 0.59 34.84
N MET A 61 -8.07 -0.69 34.52
CA MET A 61 -8.58 -1.29 33.28
C MET A 61 -9.82 -2.16 33.52
N ASN A 62 -10.32 -2.23 34.75
CA ASN A 62 -11.46 -3.07 35.07
C ASN A 62 -12.71 -2.60 34.32
N ASP A 63 -13.06 -1.31 34.35
CA ASP A 63 -14.24 -0.79 33.61
C ASP A 63 -14.12 -0.94 32.08
N PHE A 64 -12.89 -0.99 31.54
CA PHE A 64 -12.64 -1.20 30.11
C PHE A 64 -12.98 -2.61 29.65
N LEU A 65 -12.58 -3.59 30.47
CA LEU A 65 -12.72 -5.01 30.17
C LEU A 65 -14.01 -5.59 30.75
N SER A 66 -14.66 -4.91 31.70
CA SER A 66 -15.88 -5.34 32.41
C SER A 66 -17.17 -4.70 31.91
N ASN A 67 -17.25 -4.25 30.66
CA ASN A 67 -18.46 -3.63 30.12
C ASN A 67 -19.68 -4.56 29.97
N THR A 68 -19.65 -5.76 30.54
CA THR A 68 -20.81 -6.62 30.79
C THR A 68 -21.08 -6.90 32.26
N ASP A 69 -20.16 -6.63 33.20
CA ASP A 69 -20.22 -7.21 34.55
C ASP A 69 -21.14 -6.44 35.51
N ARG A 70 -21.41 -5.14 35.30
CA ARG A 70 -22.27 -4.35 36.19
C ARG A 70 -23.76 -4.69 36.01
N ASP A 71 -24.20 -4.89 34.78
CA ASP A 71 -25.56 -5.36 34.45
C ASP A 71 -25.70 -6.88 34.61
N ARG A 72 -24.65 -7.66 34.35
CA ARG A 72 -24.58 -9.12 34.58
C ARG A 72 -24.69 -9.47 36.05
N LYS A 73 -23.94 -8.82 36.95
CA LYS A 73 -24.07 -9.08 38.40
C LYS A 73 -25.46 -8.70 38.91
N ALA A 74 -26.01 -7.56 38.49
CA ALA A 74 -27.37 -7.17 38.86
C ALA A 74 -28.46 -8.12 38.30
N ALA A 75 -28.28 -8.65 37.09
CA ALA A 75 -29.20 -9.61 36.46
C ALA A 75 -29.10 -11.01 37.08
N ILE A 76 -27.88 -11.50 37.34
CA ILE A 76 -27.62 -12.77 38.03
C ILE A 76 -28.14 -12.71 39.48
N GLU A 77 -27.99 -11.59 40.15
CA GLU A 77 -28.51 -11.40 41.52
C GLU A 77 -30.05 -11.38 41.53
N LYS A 78 -30.70 -10.82 40.50
CA LYS A 78 -32.15 -10.93 40.26
C LYS A 78 -32.59 -12.36 39.92
N GLN A 79 -31.83 -13.07 39.10
CA GLN A 79 -32.12 -14.44 38.68
C GLN A 79 -31.92 -15.44 39.83
N ASN A 80 -30.90 -15.24 40.68
CA ASN A 80 -30.63 -16.04 41.87
C ASN A 80 -31.62 -15.77 43.01
N GLN A 81 -32.21 -14.56 43.08
CA GLN A 81 -33.36 -14.30 43.96
C GLN A 81 -34.63 -15.04 43.49
N SER A 82 -34.77 -15.27 42.18
CA SER A 82 -35.89 -16.01 41.57
C SER A 82 -35.74 -17.53 41.71
N ALA A 83 -34.51 -18.05 41.60
CA ALA A 83 -34.20 -19.48 41.65
C ALA A 83 -34.18 -20.10 43.07
N LYS A 84 -34.14 -19.27 44.13
CA LYS A 84 -34.23 -19.72 45.53
C LYS A 84 -35.58 -20.36 45.91
N LEU A 85 -36.57 -20.37 45.02
CA LEU A 85 -37.88 -21.00 45.24
C LEU A 85 -38.02 -22.43 44.68
N GLN A 86 -37.00 -23.01 44.03
CA GLN A 86 -37.15 -24.32 43.35
C GLN A 86 -36.04 -25.37 43.59
N GLY A 87 -35.10 -25.14 44.51
CA GLY A 87 -34.25 -26.24 45.03
C GLY A 87 -33.35 -26.96 44.01
N ALA A 88 -32.88 -26.27 42.96
CA ALA A 88 -31.91 -26.84 42.03
C ALA A 88 -30.46 -26.58 42.49
N VAL A 89 -29.67 -27.66 42.47
CA VAL A 89 -28.23 -27.67 42.77
C VAL A 89 -27.48 -26.82 41.74
N ILE A 90 -26.60 -25.94 42.24
CA ILE A 90 -25.65 -25.17 41.42
C ILE A 90 -24.45 -26.08 41.16
N GLU A 91 -24.24 -26.51 39.92
CA GLU A 91 -23.03 -27.22 39.50
C GLU A 91 -21.97 -26.26 38.97
N TYR A 92 -20.72 -26.64 39.26
CA TYR A 92 -19.51 -25.83 39.24
C TYR A 92 -19.13 -25.28 37.85
N ASP A 93 -18.67 -24.04 37.91
CA ASP A 93 -17.94 -23.28 36.91
C ASP A 93 -16.68 -24.05 36.46
N HIS A 94 -16.53 -24.27 35.16
CA HIS A 94 -15.20 -24.54 34.61
C HIS A 94 -14.45 -23.21 34.65
N GLY A 95 -13.54 -23.09 35.63
CA GLY A 95 -12.79 -21.89 35.97
C GLY A 95 -12.41 -21.06 34.76
N GLY A 96 -12.91 -19.82 34.74
CA GLY A 96 -12.49 -18.79 33.81
C GLY A 96 -11.05 -18.37 34.10
N GLU A 97 -10.08 -19.01 33.45
CA GLU A 97 -8.67 -18.62 33.56
C GLU A 97 -8.24 -17.60 32.47
N ASP A 98 -9.04 -17.38 31.42
CA ASP A 98 -8.62 -16.56 30.28
C ASP A 98 -8.80 -15.03 30.49
N HIS A 99 -9.84 -14.60 31.23
CA HIS A 99 -10.19 -13.17 31.38
C HIS A 99 -9.58 -12.51 32.63
N GLU A 100 -9.46 -13.25 33.73
CA GLU A 100 -8.79 -12.76 34.93
C GLU A 100 -7.34 -12.39 34.61
N HIS A 101 -6.69 -13.12 33.69
CA HIS A 101 -5.30 -12.88 33.32
C HIS A 101 -5.08 -11.63 32.44
N LEU A 102 -5.96 -11.34 31.46
CA LEU A 102 -5.79 -10.15 30.61
C LEU A 102 -6.06 -8.86 31.39
N ALA A 103 -7.11 -8.83 32.19
CA ALA A 103 -7.40 -7.69 33.05
C ALA A 103 -6.33 -7.49 34.12
N GLU A 104 -5.89 -8.58 34.76
CA GLU A 104 -4.77 -8.53 35.69
C GLU A 104 -3.52 -7.95 35.03
N ILE A 105 -3.12 -8.46 33.86
CA ILE A 105 -1.91 -7.99 33.17
C ILE A 105 -2.03 -6.53 32.76
N LEU A 106 -3.13 -6.11 32.11
CA LEU A 106 -3.30 -4.72 31.68
C LEU A 106 -3.38 -3.73 32.86
N ASN A 107 -3.78 -4.18 34.05
CA ASN A 107 -3.74 -3.40 35.28
C ASN A 107 -2.32 -3.30 35.90
N ARG A 108 -1.35 -4.12 35.49
CA ARG A 108 0.06 -4.01 35.94
C ARG A 108 0.73 -2.76 35.35
N PRO A 109 1.79 -2.22 35.98
CA PRO A 109 2.59 -1.17 35.37
C PRO A 109 3.17 -1.60 34.02
N HIS A 110 2.96 -0.78 32.99
CA HIS A 110 3.45 -0.99 31.63
C HIS A 110 4.56 0.00 31.28
N PRO A 111 5.59 -0.39 30.52
CA PRO A 111 6.58 0.58 30.03
C PRO A 111 5.89 1.61 29.11
N SER A 112 6.28 2.88 29.26
CA SER A 112 5.93 3.93 28.30
C SER A 112 6.47 3.61 26.91
N VAL A 113 5.91 4.22 25.87
CA VAL A 113 6.38 4.06 24.48
C VAL A 113 7.88 4.32 24.37
N ALA A 114 8.40 5.40 24.98
CA ALA A 114 9.82 5.71 24.97
C ALA A 114 10.69 4.65 25.69
N THR A 115 10.18 4.05 26.78
CA THR A 115 10.88 2.96 27.48
C THR A 115 10.85 1.68 26.65
N THR A 116 9.74 1.40 25.98
CA THR A 116 9.60 0.26 25.08
C THR A 116 10.52 0.39 23.86
N GLU A 117 10.62 1.57 23.25
CA GLU A 117 11.58 1.84 22.17
C GLU A 117 13.02 1.58 22.61
N LYS A 118 13.40 2.08 23.78
CA LYS A 118 14.70 1.79 24.38
C LYS A 118 14.94 0.28 24.52
N TYR A 119 13.97 -0.49 25.02
CA TYR A 119 14.11 -1.95 25.14
C TYR A 119 14.25 -2.66 23.79
N LEU A 120 13.51 -2.21 22.77
CA LEU A 120 13.58 -2.74 21.40
C LEU A 120 14.96 -2.47 20.79
N ASP A 121 15.46 -1.24 20.93
CA ASP A 121 16.75 -0.82 20.38
C ASP A 121 17.91 -1.52 21.13
N ASP A 122 17.84 -1.62 22.46
CA ASP A 122 18.84 -2.33 23.29
C ASP A 122 18.90 -3.82 22.91
N ALA A 123 17.75 -4.50 22.79
CA ALA A 123 17.69 -5.91 22.42
C ALA A 123 18.15 -6.15 20.98
N ALA A 124 17.76 -5.28 20.05
CA ALA A 124 18.22 -5.32 18.67
C ALA A 124 19.74 -5.18 18.57
N ALA A 125 20.33 -4.26 19.33
CA ALA A 125 21.78 -4.08 19.40
C ALA A 125 22.48 -5.30 20.03
N GLU A 126 21.95 -5.84 21.12
CA GLU A 126 22.51 -7.02 21.81
C GLU A 126 22.60 -8.23 20.89
N PHE A 127 21.52 -8.52 20.14
CA PHE A 127 21.45 -9.71 19.29
C PHE A 127 21.79 -9.44 17.81
N ARG A 128 22.14 -8.20 17.46
CA ARG A 128 22.48 -7.74 16.11
C ARG A 128 21.37 -8.07 15.09
N VAL A 129 20.14 -7.72 15.44
CA VAL A 129 18.95 -7.89 14.58
C VAL A 129 18.31 -6.54 14.24
N PRO A 130 17.49 -6.43 13.18
CA PRO A 130 16.84 -5.17 12.84
C PRO A 130 15.75 -4.80 13.86
N ALA A 131 15.93 -3.68 14.57
CA ALA A 131 14.95 -3.17 15.55
C ALA A 131 13.55 -2.95 14.94
N ILE A 132 13.49 -2.58 13.65
CA ILE A 132 12.25 -2.30 12.94
C ILE A 132 11.34 -3.55 12.80
N ILE A 133 11.92 -4.75 12.71
CA ILE A 133 11.17 -6.02 12.68
C ILE A 133 10.52 -6.27 14.04
N LEU A 134 11.25 -6.03 15.14
CA LEU A 134 10.72 -6.16 16.49
C LEU A 134 9.62 -5.13 16.76
N LYS A 135 9.79 -3.88 16.31
CA LYS A 135 8.75 -2.83 16.36
C LYS A 135 7.48 -3.24 15.63
N ALA A 136 7.62 -3.82 14.43
CA ALA A 136 6.49 -4.31 13.66
C ALA A 136 5.78 -5.52 14.31
N ALA A 137 6.55 -6.46 14.86
CA ALA A 137 5.99 -7.58 15.64
C ALA A 137 5.20 -7.06 16.86
N ALA A 138 5.77 -6.12 17.63
CA ALA A 138 5.09 -5.47 18.75
C ALA A 138 3.79 -4.79 18.34
N GLN A 139 3.79 -4.13 17.17
CA GLN A 139 2.64 -3.44 16.62
C GLN A 139 1.50 -4.38 16.25
N VAL A 140 1.81 -5.48 15.55
CA VAL A 140 0.81 -6.42 15.03
C VAL A 140 0.32 -7.40 16.09
N GLN A 141 1.19 -7.87 16.98
CA GLN A 141 0.83 -8.90 17.97
C GLN A 141 0.08 -8.34 19.18
N SER A 142 0.43 -7.13 19.62
CA SER A 142 -0.03 -6.62 20.92
C SER A 142 -0.28 -5.12 20.99
N ASN A 143 -0.05 -4.37 19.90
CA ASN A 143 -0.06 -2.90 19.91
C ASN A 143 0.77 -2.32 21.07
N TRP A 144 1.98 -2.88 21.26
CA TRP A 144 2.97 -2.44 22.25
C TRP A 144 2.53 -2.57 23.72
N ALA A 145 1.60 -3.48 24.00
CA ALA A 145 1.20 -3.80 25.37
C ALA A 145 1.76 -5.17 25.79
N GLN A 146 2.03 -5.35 27.07
CA GLN A 146 2.25 -6.68 27.60
C GLN A 146 0.89 -7.37 27.74
N THR A 147 0.77 -8.60 27.25
CA THR A 147 -0.49 -9.36 27.29
C THR A 147 -0.28 -10.75 27.87
N GLY A 148 -1.37 -11.33 28.37
CA GLY A 148 -1.44 -12.72 28.82
C GLY A 148 -1.50 -13.71 27.66
N PRO A 149 -1.70 -15.01 27.95
CA PRO A 149 -1.88 -16.00 26.91
C PRO A 149 -3.04 -15.60 26.00
N SER A 150 -2.83 -15.67 24.69
CA SER A 150 -3.93 -15.87 23.74
C SER A 150 -4.51 -17.28 23.89
N PHE A 151 -5.68 -17.52 23.31
CA PHE A 151 -6.27 -18.86 23.27
C PHE A 151 -5.34 -19.90 22.60
N TYR A 152 -4.43 -19.46 21.71
CA TYR A 152 -3.39 -20.32 21.12
C TYR A 152 -2.02 -20.30 21.82
N GLY A 153 -1.94 -19.73 23.04
CA GLY A 153 -0.73 -19.77 23.88
C GLY A 153 0.38 -18.78 23.51
N SER A 154 0.07 -17.67 22.83
CA SER A 154 1.02 -16.57 22.62
C SER A 154 1.05 -15.62 23.82
N TYR A 155 2.23 -15.15 24.22
CA TYR A 155 2.43 -14.30 25.40
C TYR A 155 3.23 -13.03 25.10
N GLY A 156 2.89 -11.99 25.84
CA GLY A 156 3.64 -10.75 25.91
C GLY A 156 3.65 -9.94 24.62
N MET A 157 4.41 -8.87 24.64
CA MET A 157 4.39 -7.85 23.60
C MET A 157 4.73 -8.37 22.19
N MET A 158 5.57 -9.40 22.10
CA MET A 158 6.03 -10.00 20.84
C MET A 158 5.16 -11.20 20.39
N GLY A 159 4.18 -11.63 21.20
CA GLY A 159 3.32 -12.77 20.89
C GLY A 159 4.07 -14.10 20.79
N LEU A 160 5.06 -14.33 21.67
CA LEU A 160 5.86 -15.57 21.65
C LEU A 160 5.04 -16.74 22.18
N ILE A 161 5.11 -17.90 21.53
CA ILE A 161 4.22 -19.03 21.83
C ILE A 161 4.85 -20.01 22.82
N GLU A 162 4.09 -20.35 23.87
CA GLU A 162 4.39 -21.44 24.79
C GLU A 162 3.12 -22.27 25.00
N SER A 163 3.11 -23.45 24.39
CA SER A 163 2.03 -24.43 24.50
C SER A 163 2.61 -25.83 24.63
N ASP A 164 1.77 -26.86 24.77
CA ASP A 164 2.25 -28.25 24.89
C ASP A 164 3.12 -28.70 23.70
N HIS A 165 2.90 -28.12 22.52
CA HIS A 165 3.55 -28.53 21.27
C HIS A 165 4.56 -27.49 20.74
N ILE A 166 4.39 -26.22 21.10
CA ILE A 166 5.24 -25.12 20.63
C ILE A 166 5.99 -24.54 21.84
N LYS A 167 7.31 -24.75 21.87
CA LYS A 167 8.21 -24.40 22.99
C LYS A 167 9.08 -23.19 22.68
N GLN A 168 8.49 -22.12 22.15
CA GLN A 168 9.23 -20.95 21.67
C GLN A 168 9.81 -20.13 22.84
N ILE A 169 9.03 -19.90 23.90
CA ILE A 169 9.51 -19.19 25.10
C ILE A 169 10.59 -20.00 25.82
N THR A 170 10.39 -21.31 25.98
CA THR A 170 11.40 -22.21 26.57
C THR A 170 12.73 -22.15 25.80
N LEU A 171 12.69 -22.18 24.46
CA LEU A 171 13.87 -21.98 23.63
C LEU A 171 14.51 -20.61 23.89
N ALA A 172 13.71 -19.54 23.89
CA ALA A 172 14.22 -18.18 24.10
C ALA A 172 14.83 -17.97 25.51
N ALA A 173 14.26 -18.60 26.54
CA ALA A 173 14.79 -18.60 27.91
C ALA A 173 16.22 -19.16 27.94
N SER A 174 16.47 -20.26 27.22
CA SER A 174 17.82 -20.84 27.11
C SER A 174 18.81 -19.92 26.38
N LEU A 175 18.37 -19.21 25.34
CA LEU A 175 19.20 -18.29 24.55
C LEU A 175 19.55 -17.02 25.32
N THR A 176 18.64 -16.54 26.16
CA THR A 176 18.75 -15.27 26.89
C THR A 176 19.26 -15.41 28.32
N LYS A 177 19.25 -16.61 28.88
CA LYS A 177 19.46 -16.89 30.31
C LYS A 177 18.44 -16.17 31.22
N SER A 178 17.23 -15.95 30.71
CA SER A 178 16.09 -15.43 31.46
C SER A 178 15.17 -16.58 31.90
N SER A 179 14.33 -16.37 32.90
CA SER A 179 13.32 -17.38 33.26
C SER A 179 12.13 -17.34 32.28
N VAL A 180 11.43 -18.46 32.14
CA VAL A 180 10.19 -18.54 31.35
C VAL A 180 9.14 -17.56 31.87
N GLU A 181 9.05 -17.42 33.19
CA GLU A 181 8.08 -16.51 33.83
C GLU A 181 8.40 -15.05 33.55
N ASP A 182 9.67 -14.64 33.55
CA ASP A 182 10.04 -13.26 33.19
C ASP A 182 9.64 -12.97 31.74
N ILE A 183 9.89 -13.90 30.81
CA ILE A 183 9.54 -13.72 29.39
C ILE A 183 8.02 -13.61 29.18
N LYS A 184 7.22 -14.32 29.98
CA LYS A 184 5.75 -14.24 29.94
C LYS A 184 5.21 -12.97 30.58
N ASN A 185 5.86 -12.45 31.62
CA ASN A 185 5.28 -11.40 32.47
C ASN A 185 5.94 -10.02 32.30
N GLU A 186 7.14 -9.93 31.74
CA GLU A 186 7.90 -8.68 31.61
C GLU A 186 8.18 -8.30 30.16
N ALA A 187 7.73 -7.11 29.74
CA ALA A 187 7.94 -6.60 28.39
C ALA A 187 9.42 -6.60 27.96
N LYS A 188 10.33 -6.22 28.86
CA LYS A 188 11.78 -6.19 28.57
C LYS A 188 12.33 -7.58 28.26
N ALA A 189 11.99 -8.58 29.07
CA ALA A 189 12.42 -9.96 28.86
C ALA A 189 11.78 -10.55 27.59
N ASN A 190 10.51 -10.25 27.34
CA ASN A 190 9.78 -10.69 26.14
C ASN A 190 10.38 -10.14 24.83
N ILE A 191 10.67 -8.83 24.80
CA ILE A 191 11.36 -8.17 23.66
C ILE A 191 12.75 -8.77 23.45
N ARG A 192 13.53 -8.93 24.52
CA ARG A 192 14.87 -9.51 24.47
C ARG A 192 14.84 -10.97 23.98
N ALA A 193 13.85 -11.75 24.41
CA ALA A 193 13.62 -13.11 23.95
C ALA A 193 13.30 -13.19 22.45
N ALA A 194 12.45 -12.30 21.93
CA ALA A 194 12.15 -12.24 20.50
C ALA A 194 13.37 -11.86 19.65
N ALA A 195 14.18 -10.90 20.12
CA ALA A 195 15.44 -10.54 19.45
C ALA A 195 16.41 -11.72 19.39
N ALA A 196 16.54 -12.47 20.48
CA ALA A 196 17.37 -13.67 20.55
C ALA A 196 16.89 -14.78 19.60
N LEU A 197 15.57 -15.00 19.53
CA LEU A 197 14.95 -15.96 18.61
C LEU A 197 15.16 -15.55 17.15
N LEU A 198 14.96 -14.27 16.82
CA LEU A 198 15.17 -13.75 15.47
C LEU A 198 16.62 -13.96 15.02
N ALA A 199 17.60 -13.67 15.90
CA ALA A 199 19.01 -13.95 15.64
C ALA A 199 19.29 -15.46 15.49
N TYR A 200 18.66 -16.28 16.32
CA TYR A 200 18.78 -17.73 16.26
C TYR A 200 18.26 -18.28 14.92
N TYR A 201 17.08 -17.85 14.47
CA TYR A 201 16.49 -18.29 13.20
C TYR A 201 17.20 -17.72 11.96
N GLN A 202 17.96 -16.63 12.11
CA GLN A 202 18.82 -16.09 11.06
C GLN A 202 20.16 -16.83 10.95
N LYS A 203 20.56 -17.63 11.94
CA LYS A 203 21.87 -18.29 11.95
C LYS A 203 22.05 -19.19 10.71
N GLY A 204 23.13 -18.94 9.96
CA GLY A 204 23.42 -19.65 8.71
C GLY A 204 22.73 -19.08 7.47
N LYS A 205 21.99 -17.97 7.60
CA LYS A 205 21.40 -17.18 6.51
C LYS A 205 22.16 -15.83 6.37
N PRO A 206 22.05 -15.11 5.24
CA PRO A 206 22.70 -13.81 5.06
C PRO A 206 22.25 -12.82 6.14
N THR A 207 23.17 -12.21 6.87
CA THR A 207 22.86 -11.06 7.73
C THR A 207 23.31 -9.81 7.00
N SER A 208 22.36 -8.94 6.65
CA SER A 208 22.67 -7.69 5.95
C SER A 208 21.74 -6.56 6.43
N ALA A 209 22.03 -5.33 5.98
CA ALA A 209 21.17 -4.19 6.20
C ALA A 209 19.85 -4.27 5.40
N ASN A 210 19.75 -5.19 4.43
CA ASN A 210 18.54 -5.41 3.67
C ASN A 210 17.53 -6.23 4.50
N LEU A 211 16.38 -5.63 4.81
CA LEU A 211 15.33 -6.26 5.61
C LEU A 211 14.71 -7.49 4.93
N THR A 212 14.76 -7.59 3.60
CA THR A 212 14.29 -8.76 2.85
C THR A 212 15.02 -10.05 3.26
N ASP A 213 16.31 -9.97 3.61
CA ASP A 213 17.12 -11.14 4.03
C ASP A 213 16.66 -11.76 5.35
N TRP A 214 15.88 -11.01 6.14
CA TRP A 214 15.38 -11.40 7.46
C TRP A 214 13.96 -12.01 7.41
N PHE A 215 13.32 -12.06 6.25
CA PHE A 215 11.91 -12.45 6.15
C PHE A 215 11.66 -13.88 6.60
N GLU A 216 12.52 -14.83 6.21
CA GLU A 216 12.39 -16.23 6.63
C GLU A 216 12.58 -16.40 8.14
N ALA A 217 13.53 -15.69 8.76
CA ALA A 217 13.66 -15.72 10.22
C ALA A 217 12.49 -15.03 10.93
N THR A 218 11.89 -14.02 10.30
CA THR A 218 10.66 -13.38 10.78
C THR A 218 9.49 -14.35 10.74
N ARG A 219 9.38 -15.18 9.69
CA ARG A 219 8.38 -16.25 9.60
C ARG A 219 8.53 -17.27 10.72
N ASP A 220 9.76 -17.70 10.99
CA ASP A 220 10.04 -18.61 12.12
C ASP A 220 9.76 -17.93 13.48
N LEU A 221 10.01 -16.62 13.61
CA LEU A 221 9.71 -15.83 14.80
C LEU A 221 8.20 -15.79 15.12
N THR A 222 7.31 -15.94 14.12
CA THR A 222 5.86 -16.00 14.39
C THR A 222 5.46 -17.15 15.30
N GLY A 223 6.26 -18.22 15.33
CA GLY A 223 5.99 -19.43 16.12
C GLY A 223 4.83 -20.29 15.61
N LEU A 224 4.13 -19.89 14.55
CA LEU A 224 3.00 -20.64 13.98
C LEU A 224 3.47 -21.97 13.37
N SER A 225 2.60 -22.95 13.24
CA SER A 225 2.93 -24.27 12.67
C SER A 225 2.54 -24.39 11.20
N ASN A 226 1.46 -23.73 10.77
CA ASN A 226 0.98 -23.74 9.39
C ASN A 226 1.82 -22.79 8.52
N GLU A 227 2.37 -23.29 7.40
CA GLU A 227 3.31 -22.54 6.55
C GLU A 227 2.69 -21.32 5.85
N GLU A 228 1.43 -21.44 5.40
CA GLU A 228 0.68 -20.33 4.82
C GLU A 228 0.46 -19.24 5.88
N MET A 229 0.07 -19.63 7.09
CA MET A 229 -0.22 -18.69 8.18
C MET A 229 1.06 -18.03 8.74
N LYS A 230 2.19 -18.76 8.83
CA LYS A 230 3.51 -18.16 9.13
C LYS A 230 3.82 -17.02 8.16
N THR A 231 3.62 -17.29 6.86
CA THR A 231 3.85 -16.32 5.79
C THR A 231 2.91 -15.13 5.93
N SER A 232 1.62 -15.38 6.14
CA SER A 232 0.60 -14.33 6.30
C SER A 232 0.91 -13.39 7.47
N LEU A 233 1.33 -13.93 8.62
CA LEU A 233 1.66 -13.12 9.80
C LEU A 233 2.97 -12.33 9.61
N ALA A 234 4.02 -12.95 9.07
CA ALA A 234 5.26 -12.23 8.76
C ALA A 234 5.05 -11.13 7.71
N THR A 235 4.21 -11.39 6.71
CA THR A 235 3.79 -10.38 5.72
C THR A 235 3.09 -9.21 6.40
N SER A 236 2.26 -9.46 7.41
CA SER A 236 1.62 -8.40 8.19
C SER A 236 2.64 -7.54 8.96
N PHE A 237 3.72 -8.15 9.48
CA PHE A 237 4.81 -7.38 10.10
C PHE A 237 5.51 -6.51 9.05
N TYR A 238 5.85 -7.08 7.89
CA TYR A 238 6.53 -6.37 6.83
C TYR A 238 5.67 -5.27 6.19
N ASN A 239 4.34 -5.43 6.16
CA ASN A 239 3.41 -4.38 5.76
C ASN A 239 3.45 -3.18 6.73
N VAL A 240 3.60 -3.42 8.04
CA VAL A 240 3.81 -2.34 9.02
C VAL A 240 5.15 -1.63 8.79
N ILE A 241 6.20 -2.37 8.44
CA ILE A 241 7.50 -1.78 8.10
C ILE A 241 7.39 -0.93 6.82
N LYS A 242 6.79 -1.52 5.76
CA LYS A 242 6.66 -0.91 4.43
C LYS A 242 5.84 0.38 4.46
N ASN A 243 4.71 0.36 5.16
CA ASN A 243 3.72 1.45 5.14
C ASN A 243 3.88 2.42 6.30
N GLY A 244 4.66 2.05 7.30
CA GLY A 244 4.61 2.65 8.62
C GLY A 244 3.29 2.32 9.34
N SER A 245 3.22 2.70 10.61
CA SER A 245 2.01 2.58 11.40
C SER A 245 1.90 3.74 12.37
N LYS A 246 0.67 4.14 12.69
CA LYS A 246 0.40 5.15 13.70
C LYS A 246 -0.82 4.78 14.52
N THR A 247 -0.60 4.45 15.79
CA THR A 247 -1.62 4.03 16.74
C THR A 247 -1.44 4.75 18.07
N VAL A 248 -2.21 4.33 19.07
CA VAL A 248 -2.16 4.86 20.42
C VAL A 248 -2.22 3.72 21.41
N SER A 249 -1.45 3.85 22.49
CA SER A 249 -1.46 2.91 23.60
C SER A 249 -2.69 3.14 24.50
N LEU A 250 -3.03 2.14 25.31
CA LEU A 250 -4.09 2.24 26.31
C LEU A 250 -3.79 3.31 27.39
N TRP A 251 -2.51 3.72 27.50
CA TRP A 251 -2.03 4.78 28.39
C TRP A 251 -1.82 6.11 27.68
N ARG A 252 -2.54 6.34 26.56
CA ARG A 252 -2.66 7.66 25.93
C ARG A 252 -1.33 8.18 25.35
N GLU A 253 -0.44 7.28 24.92
CA GLU A 253 0.79 7.63 24.21
C GLU A 253 0.69 7.25 22.75
N ILE A 254 1.19 8.10 21.86
CA ILE A 254 1.23 7.82 20.42
C ILE A 254 2.34 6.83 20.14
N ILE A 255 2.01 5.79 19.38
CA ILE A 255 2.96 4.83 18.83
C ILE A 255 3.09 5.15 17.35
N GLN A 256 4.31 5.38 16.88
CA GLN A 256 4.57 5.67 15.47
C GLN A 256 5.76 4.84 14.99
N ILE A 257 5.54 4.13 13.89
CA ILE A 257 6.57 3.46 13.12
C ILE A 257 6.62 4.16 11.78
N ASP A 258 7.75 4.77 11.46
CA ASP A 258 7.93 5.40 10.16
C ASP A 258 8.12 4.34 9.08
N ALA A 259 7.55 4.60 7.91
CA ALA A 259 7.68 3.73 6.75
C ALA A 259 9.15 3.56 6.37
N GLN A 260 9.54 2.33 6.05
CA GLN A 260 10.86 1.97 5.55
C GLN A 260 10.70 1.20 4.24
N PRO A 261 11.51 1.51 3.21
CA PRO A 261 11.47 0.75 1.97
C PRO A 261 11.90 -0.70 2.25
N VAL A 262 11.01 -1.64 1.92
CA VAL A 262 11.29 -3.07 2.04
C VAL A 262 10.51 -3.82 0.98
N VAL A 263 11.19 -4.75 0.30
CA VAL A 263 10.55 -5.71 -0.58
C VAL A 263 10.11 -6.90 0.28
N ILE A 264 8.83 -7.21 0.25
CA ILE A 264 8.27 -8.38 0.92
C ILE A 264 8.41 -9.57 -0.04
N PRO A 265 9.21 -10.60 0.29
CA PRO A 265 9.34 -11.77 -0.56
C PRO A 265 7.99 -12.47 -0.77
N GLU A 266 7.68 -12.84 -2.01
CA GLU A 266 6.63 -13.81 -2.25
C GLU A 266 7.10 -15.18 -1.79
N TYR A 267 6.49 -15.71 -0.73
CA TYR A 267 6.77 -17.08 -0.33
C TYR A 267 5.85 -18.05 -1.08
N LYS A 268 6.44 -18.78 -2.02
CA LYS A 268 5.81 -19.93 -2.67
C LYS A 268 5.82 -21.09 -1.68
N ILE A 269 4.63 -21.51 -1.23
CA ILE A 269 4.48 -22.72 -0.41
C ILE A 269 5.15 -23.87 -1.17
N ARG A 270 6.26 -24.40 -0.64
CA ARG A 270 6.79 -25.69 -1.10
C ARG A 270 5.69 -26.70 -0.89
N SER A 271 5.14 -27.21 -1.98
CA SER A 271 4.16 -28.30 -2.07
C SER A 271 4.06 -29.08 -0.75
N GLU A 272 2.98 -28.84 0.01
CA GLU A 272 2.60 -29.77 1.06
C GLU A 272 2.58 -31.16 0.43
N LYS A 273 3.21 -32.11 1.12
CA LYS A 273 3.33 -33.50 0.69
C LYS A 273 2.03 -33.93 0.02
N LYS A 274 2.15 -34.44 -1.22
CA LYS A 274 1.11 -35.22 -1.88
C LYS A 274 0.37 -36.04 -0.83
N THR A 275 -0.87 -35.65 -0.52
CA THR A 275 -1.84 -36.60 -0.01
C THR A 275 -1.86 -37.72 -1.02
N GLU A 276 -1.45 -38.90 -0.56
CA GLU A 276 -1.54 -40.13 -1.32
C GLU A 276 -2.94 -40.24 -1.94
N ASN A 277 -3.00 -40.83 -3.14
CA ASN A 277 -4.22 -41.06 -3.89
C ASN A 277 -5.36 -41.62 -3.01
N VAL A 278 -6.24 -40.74 -2.54
CA VAL A 278 -7.59 -41.10 -2.11
C VAL A 278 -8.48 -40.68 -3.28
N GLY A 279 -9.09 -41.68 -3.93
CA GLY A 279 -9.73 -41.52 -5.22
C GLY A 279 -10.78 -40.41 -5.28
N ASN A 280 -10.87 -39.77 -6.45
CA ASN A 280 -11.99 -38.97 -6.95
C ASN A 280 -12.97 -38.44 -5.89
N VAL A 281 -12.59 -37.39 -5.18
CA VAL A 281 -13.55 -36.50 -4.52
C VAL A 281 -13.36 -35.12 -5.15
N ILE A 282 -14.36 -34.68 -5.90
CA ILE A 282 -14.52 -33.28 -6.31
C ILE A 282 -14.49 -32.45 -5.02
N GLN A 283 -13.47 -31.63 -4.82
CA GLN A 283 -13.38 -30.81 -3.60
C GLN A 283 -14.54 -29.79 -3.64
N ALA A 284 -15.61 -30.07 -2.89
CA ALA A 284 -16.77 -29.21 -2.79
C ALA A 284 -16.34 -27.83 -2.26
N GLY A 285 -16.87 -26.75 -2.86
CA GLY A 285 -16.59 -25.36 -2.49
C GLY A 285 -16.91 -25.02 -1.03
N THR A 286 -16.65 -23.76 -0.66
CA THR A 286 -17.03 -23.18 0.65
C THR A 286 -18.55 -23.00 0.73
N ASP A 287 -19.09 -23.06 1.96
CA ASP A 287 -20.53 -22.86 2.20
C ASP A 287 -20.92 -21.38 2.04
N TYR A 288 -19.97 -20.48 2.30
CA TYR A 288 -20.09 -19.05 2.01
C TYR A 288 -19.23 -18.71 0.78
N PRO A 289 -19.82 -18.34 -0.38
CA PRO A 289 -19.11 -18.30 -1.67
C PRO A 289 -17.89 -17.38 -1.75
N THR A 290 -17.81 -16.35 -0.90
CA THR A 290 -16.68 -15.39 -0.90
C THR A 290 -15.60 -15.73 0.13
N ALA A 291 -15.78 -16.80 0.91
CA ALA A 291 -14.75 -17.27 1.84
C ALA A 291 -13.62 -18.01 1.12
N ILE A 292 -12.39 -17.83 1.61
CA ILE A 292 -11.24 -18.66 1.23
C ILE A 292 -11.36 -20.03 1.90
N ASN A 293 -11.17 -21.07 1.11
CA ASN A 293 -11.20 -22.45 1.57
C ASN A 293 -9.91 -22.79 2.35
N ARG A 294 -10.01 -22.85 3.69
CA ARG A 294 -8.93 -23.27 4.59
C ARG A 294 -9.41 -24.36 5.56
N MET A 295 -10.20 -25.30 5.04
CA MET A 295 -10.83 -26.35 5.83
C MET A 295 -9.80 -27.19 6.59
N THR A 296 -9.98 -27.32 7.90
CA THR A 296 -9.17 -28.22 8.74
C THR A 296 -9.65 -29.67 8.60
N THR A 297 -8.75 -30.62 8.87
CA THR A 297 -9.04 -32.06 8.87
C THR A 297 -9.32 -32.62 10.27
N CYS A 298 -9.27 -31.77 11.29
CA CYS A 298 -9.37 -32.15 12.70
C CYS A 298 -9.99 -31.01 13.54
N ASN A 299 -10.10 -31.19 14.85
CA ASN A 299 -10.67 -30.17 15.77
C ASN A 299 -12.13 -29.79 15.47
N TYR A 300 -12.90 -30.70 14.86
CA TYR A 300 -14.35 -30.61 14.70
C TYR A 300 -14.98 -31.99 14.81
N ALA A 301 -16.31 -32.07 14.89
CA ALA A 301 -17.03 -33.34 14.77
C ALA A 301 -17.90 -33.35 13.52
N SER A 302 -17.90 -34.48 12.80
CA SER A 302 -18.72 -34.62 11.60
C SER A 302 -20.23 -34.64 11.92
N GLY A 303 -21.00 -34.03 11.02
CA GLY A 303 -22.44 -33.83 11.12
C GLY A 303 -22.82 -32.93 12.30
N ARG A 304 -24.12 -32.74 12.53
CA ARG A 304 -24.65 -31.86 13.59
C ARG A 304 -25.29 -32.58 14.78
N ASN A 305 -25.10 -33.90 14.91
CA ASN A 305 -25.68 -34.70 16.00
C ASN A 305 -27.20 -34.52 16.14
N GLY A 306 -27.91 -34.44 15.00
CA GLY A 306 -29.36 -34.26 14.95
C GLY A 306 -29.86 -32.81 15.08
N TYR A 307 -28.98 -31.83 15.29
CA TYR A 307 -29.36 -30.41 15.36
C TYR A 307 -29.42 -29.74 13.98
N GLY A 308 -30.34 -28.79 13.81
CA GLY A 308 -30.34 -27.83 12.71
C GLY A 308 -29.38 -26.67 12.97
N VAL A 309 -29.34 -25.65 12.10
CA VAL A 309 -28.61 -24.40 12.38
C VAL A 309 -29.58 -23.39 13.00
N ASP A 310 -29.37 -23.07 14.27
CA ASP A 310 -30.28 -22.23 15.06
C ASP A 310 -29.60 -20.98 15.64
N TYR A 311 -28.27 -21.00 15.74
CA TYR A 311 -27.50 -19.95 16.41
C TYR A 311 -26.36 -19.45 15.53
N TYR A 312 -26.14 -18.14 15.56
CA TYR A 312 -24.94 -17.51 15.00
C TYR A 312 -24.12 -16.89 16.13
N PHE A 313 -22.84 -17.27 16.22
CA PHE A 313 -21.97 -16.88 17.31
C PHE A 313 -20.86 -15.95 16.87
N VAL A 314 -20.70 -14.87 17.63
CA VAL A 314 -19.67 -13.85 17.46
C VAL A 314 -18.58 -14.04 18.50
N HIS A 315 -17.37 -14.37 18.04
CA HIS A 315 -16.14 -14.44 18.84
C HIS A 315 -15.14 -13.41 18.35
N TYR A 316 -14.37 -12.87 19.30
CA TYR A 316 -13.30 -11.90 19.04
C TYR A 316 -12.04 -12.45 19.71
N MET A 317 -10.91 -12.39 18.99
CA MET A 317 -9.67 -13.02 19.44
C MET A 317 -9.08 -12.36 20.70
N ALA A 318 -9.30 -11.05 20.90
CA ALA A 318 -8.86 -10.19 22.01
C ALA A 318 -7.33 -10.10 22.23
N THR A 319 -6.64 -11.22 22.23
CA THR A 319 -5.19 -11.39 22.15
C THR A 319 -4.87 -12.42 21.07
N GLY A 320 -4.04 -12.04 20.11
CA GLY A 320 -3.65 -12.89 18.97
C GLY A 320 -4.15 -12.39 17.62
N THR A 321 -3.95 -13.20 16.58
CA THR A 321 -4.11 -12.79 15.17
C THR A 321 -4.95 -13.77 14.36
N TYR A 322 -5.46 -13.29 13.23
CA TYR A 322 -6.18 -14.08 12.22
C TYR A 322 -5.40 -15.33 11.81
N ALA A 323 -4.12 -15.14 11.48
CA ALA A 323 -3.22 -16.22 11.09
C ALA A 323 -2.96 -17.21 12.25
N GLY A 324 -2.82 -16.69 13.48
CA GLY A 324 -2.69 -17.50 14.69
C GLY A 324 -3.90 -18.41 14.92
N ALA A 325 -5.12 -17.88 14.78
CA ALA A 325 -6.36 -18.63 14.92
C ALA A 325 -6.47 -19.79 13.93
N ILE A 326 -6.22 -19.51 12.65
CA ILE A 326 -6.30 -20.54 11.60
C ILE A 326 -5.21 -21.60 11.79
N SER A 327 -3.98 -21.18 12.10
CA SER A 327 -2.89 -22.13 12.40
C SER A 327 -3.24 -23.02 13.59
N TRP A 328 -3.91 -22.47 14.60
CA TRP A 328 -4.35 -23.21 15.78
C TRP A 328 -5.45 -24.23 15.48
N PHE A 329 -6.48 -23.82 14.74
CA PHE A 329 -7.60 -24.71 14.38
C PHE A 329 -7.17 -25.87 13.47
N SER A 330 -6.11 -25.66 12.69
CA SER A 330 -5.52 -26.67 11.80
C SER A 330 -4.46 -27.56 12.44
N ASP A 331 -4.11 -27.35 13.72
CA ASP A 331 -3.13 -28.20 14.40
C ASP A 331 -3.79 -29.45 14.99
N CYS A 332 -3.62 -30.58 14.29
CA CYS A 332 -4.19 -31.86 14.66
C CYS A 332 -3.38 -32.63 15.72
N THR A 333 -2.25 -32.09 16.18
CA THR A 333 -1.40 -32.78 17.17
C THR A 333 -1.85 -32.53 18.62
N ARG A 334 -2.87 -31.69 18.79
CA ARG A 334 -3.31 -31.14 20.07
C ARG A 334 -4.26 -32.06 20.84
N THR A 335 -4.14 -32.03 22.16
CA THR A 335 -5.01 -32.77 23.09
C THR A 335 -6.29 -32.02 23.46
N THR A 336 -6.29 -30.68 23.34
CA THR A 336 -7.47 -29.82 23.51
C THR A 336 -7.95 -29.33 22.15
N SER A 337 -9.17 -29.71 21.79
CA SER A 337 -9.76 -29.38 20.49
C SER A 337 -10.65 -28.14 20.59
N SER A 338 -10.35 -27.12 19.78
CA SER A 338 -11.16 -25.92 19.61
C SER A 338 -11.13 -25.47 18.16
N SER A 339 -12.23 -24.94 17.65
CA SER A 339 -12.32 -24.40 16.29
C SER A 339 -13.50 -23.46 16.13
N ALA A 340 -13.52 -22.70 15.04
CA ALA A 340 -14.67 -21.96 14.54
C ALA A 340 -14.98 -22.37 13.10
N ASN A 341 -16.19 -22.03 12.61
CA ASN A 341 -16.53 -22.24 11.21
C ASN A 341 -15.78 -21.23 10.33
N TYR A 342 -15.70 -19.97 10.76
CA TYR A 342 -15.09 -18.90 10.00
C TYR A 342 -14.12 -18.04 10.84
N CYS A 343 -13.09 -17.52 10.20
CA CYS A 343 -12.23 -16.45 10.72
C CYS A 343 -12.33 -15.23 9.80
N ILE A 344 -12.33 -14.01 10.36
CA ILE A 344 -12.47 -12.76 9.62
C ILE A 344 -11.30 -11.83 9.95
N ARG A 345 -10.54 -11.42 8.92
CA ARG A 345 -9.33 -10.60 9.06
C ARG A 345 -9.68 -9.13 9.25
N ASN A 346 -8.95 -8.44 10.13
CA ASN A 346 -9.24 -7.05 10.48
C ASN A 346 -8.94 -6.08 9.34
N SER A 347 -7.84 -6.30 8.63
CA SER A 347 -7.24 -5.31 7.72
C SER A 347 -8.06 -5.07 6.46
N ASP A 348 -8.77 -6.08 5.97
CA ASP A 348 -9.46 -6.06 4.67
C ASP A 348 -10.76 -6.87 4.64
N GLY A 349 -11.17 -7.51 5.74
CA GLY A 349 -12.38 -8.29 5.80
C GLY A 349 -12.31 -9.66 5.13
N GLU A 350 -11.10 -10.19 4.83
CA GLU A 350 -10.95 -11.54 4.30
C GLU A 350 -11.61 -12.57 5.22
N ILE A 351 -12.50 -13.39 4.67
CA ILE A 351 -13.18 -14.48 5.39
C ILE A 351 -12.50 -15.79 5.02
N SER A 352 -11.99 -16.53 6.00
CA SER A 352 -11.60 -17.93 5.86
C SER A 352 -12.68 -18.84 6.38
N GLN A 353 -12.99 -19.91 5.66
CA GLN A 353 -13.77 -21.02 6.21
C GLN A 353 -12.84 -22.15 6.64
N VAL A 354 -12.95 -22.55 7.90
CA VAL A 354 -12.09 -23.56 8.53
C VAL A 354 -12.87 -24.85 8.85
N VAL A 355 -14.16 -24.74 9.17
CA VAL A 355 -15.04 -25.91 9.38
C VAL A 355 -16.32 -25.74 8.56
N ARG A 356 -16.75 -26.80 7.87
CA ARG A 356 -18.01 -26.81 7.11
C ARG A 356 -19.19 -26.51 8.02
N GLU A 357 -20.18 -25.80 7.50
CA GLU A 357 -21.41 -25.51 8.27
C GLU A 357 -22.22 -26.78 8.58
N SER A 358 -22.08 -27.81 7.75
CA SER A 358 -22.66 -29.14 7.95
C SER A 358 -22.05 -29.92 9.12
N ASP A 359 -20.90 -29.48 9.62
CA ASP A 359 -20.16 -30.10 10.71
C ASP A 359 -20.15 -29.19 11.96
N ARG A 360 -19.77 -29.76 13.12
CA ARG A 360 -19.72 -29.03 14.40
C ARG A 360 -18.31 -28.55 14.68
N ALA A 361 -18.12 -27.23 14.62
CA ALA A 361 -16.94 -26.59 15.21
C ALA A 361 -16.98 -26.69 16.74
N TYR A 362 -15.80 -26.75 17.37
CA TYR A 362 -15.65 -26.81 18.82
C TYR A 362 -15.41 -25.41 19.41
N ALA A 363 -16.39 -24.52 19.27
CA ALA A 363 -16.23 -23.11 19.58
C ALA A 363 -16.69 -22.73 21.00
N GLN A 364 -17.80 -23.32 21.47
CA GLN A 364 -18.48 -22.81 22.67
C GLN A 364 -17.97 -23.43 23.97
N GLY A 365 -17.64 -24.72 23.97
CA GLY A 365 -17.05 -25.40 25.13
C GLY A 365 -17.91 -25.35 26.40
N VAL A 366 -19.22 -25.56 26.26
CA VAL A 366 -20.18 -25.58 27.38
C VAL A 366 -20.55 -27.04 27.70
N THR A 367 -20.11 -27.52 28.86
CA THR A 367 -20.40 -28.88 29.34
C THR A 367 -21.90 -29.09 29.55
N GLY A 368 -22.43 -30.24 29.13
CA GLY A 368 -23.85 -30.60 29.30
C GLY A 368 -24.83 -29.91 28.33
N GLN A 369 -24.36 -29.02 27.45
CA GLN A 369 -25.21 -28.29 26.49
C GLN A 369 -24.71 -28.50 25.05
N PRO A 370 -24.84 -29.73 24.49
CA PRO A 370 -24.27 -30.08 23.20
C PRO A 370 -24.87 -29.29 22.03
N GLN A 371 -26.05 -28.68 22.19
CA GLN A 371 -26.70 -27.88 21.17
C GLN A 371 -25.94 -26.59 20.83
N TRP A 372 -25.07 -26.07 21.70
CA TRP A 372 -24.35 -24.82 21.38
C TRP A 372 -23.33 -25.00 20.26
N ASN A 373 -22.57 -26.09 20.28
CA ASN A 373 -21.74 -26.49 19.14
C ASN A 373 -22.58 -27.22 18.07
N GLY A 374 -23.59 -27.98 18.49
CA GLY A 374 -24.47 -28.75 17.60
C GLY A 374 -25.26 -27.91 16.63
N ALA A 375 -25.83 -26.81 17.12
CA ALA A 375 -26.73 -25.95 16.38
C ALA A 375 -26.10 -24.61 15.96
N GLY A 376 -24.88 -24.30 16.41
CA GLY A 376 -24.22 -23.01 16.18
C GLY A 376 -23.34 -22.95 14.93
N ILE A 377 -23.31 -21.79 14.27
CA ILE A 377 -22.23 -21.38 13.36
C ILE A 377 -21.39 -20.33 14.08
N SER A 378 -20.08 -20.57 14.19
CA SER A 378 -19.19 -19.72 14.98
C SER A 378 -18.18 -18.98 14.11
N THR A 379 -17.96 -17.71 14.46
CA THR A 379 -17.05 -16.81 13.74
C THR A 379 -16.05 -16.15 14.67
N GLU A 380 -14.79 -16.07 14.24
CA GLU A 380 -13.68 -15.45 14.97
C GLU A 380 -13.22 -14.17 14.27
N HIS A 381 -13.32 -13.03 14.95
CA HIS A 381 -12.96 -11.72 14.41
C HIS A 381 -11.59 -11.30 14.95
N GLU A 382 -10.68 -10.94 14.05
CA GLU A 382 -9.36 -10.45 14.43
C GLU A 382 -9.46 -9.04 15.03
N VAL A 383 -9.31 -8.94 16.34
CA VAL A 383 -9.27 -7.67 17.07
C VAL A 383 -8.37 -7.80 18.28
N LEU A 384 -7.45 -6.87 18.46
CA LEU A 384 -6.69 -6.73 19.70
C LEU A 384 -7.43 -5.83 20.70
N ALA A 385 -7.63 -6.31 21.92
CA ALA A 385 -8.15 -5.51 23.02
C ALA A 385 -7.29 -4.27 23.30
N THR A 386 -5.99 -4.37 23.01
CA THR A 386 -5.00 -3.32 23.20
C THR A 386 -4.95 -2.30 22.05
N ASN A 387 -5.66 -2.55 20.95
CA ASN A 387 -5.76 -1.64 19.82
C ASN A 387 -7.22 -1.19 19.60
N LEU A 388 -7.58 -0.07 20.21
CA LEU A 388 -8.94 0.48 20.14
C LEU A 388 -9.42 0.77 18.71
N ALA A 389 -8.49 0.97 17.76
CA ALA A 389 -8.81 1.25 16.37
C ALA A 389 -9.39 0.06 15.62
N MET A 390 -8.94 -1.16 15.95
CA MET A 390 -9.31 -2.38 15.22
C MET A 390 -10.79 -2.75 15.39
N TRP A 391 -11.39 -2.36 16.51
CA TRP A 391 -12.80 -2.64 16.82
C TRP A 391 -13.78 -1.92 15.91
N ASP A 392 -13.35 -0.81 15.31
CA ASP A 392 -14.16 -0.01 14.39
C ASP A 392 -13.67 -0.20 12.94
N SER A 393 -13.04 -1.35 12.64
CA SER A 393 -12.57 -1.68 11.29
C SER A 393 -13.77 -1.89 10.35
N GLU A 394 -13.94 -0.99 9.40
CA GLU A 394 -15.03 -1.04 8.43
C GLU A 394 -14.98 -2.30 7.54
N PRO A 395 -13.83 -2.67 6.92
CA PRO A 395 -13.75 -3.89 6.12
C PRO A 395 -14.17 -5.15 6.89
N MET A 396 -13.72 -5.31 8.13
CA MET A 396 -14.07 -6.44 8.98
C MET A 396 -15.56 -6.43 9.36
N LEU A 397 -16.10 -5.28 9.80
CA LEU A 397 -17.50 -5.17 10.23
C LEU A 397 -18.47 -5.40 9.08
N VAL A 398 -18.12 -4.99 7.86
CA VAL A 398 -18.91 -5.26 6.64
C VAL A 398 -18.90 -6.75 6.31
N ALA A 399 -17.72 -7.37 6.27
CA ALA A 399 -17.59 -8.80 6.00
C ALA A 399 -18.34 -9.65 7.03
N ALA A 400 -18.18 -9.32 8.32
CA ALA A 400 -18.88 -9.95 9.43
C ALA A 400 -20.41 -9.86 9.31
N ALA A 401 -20.94 -8.67 9.02
CA ALA A 401 -22.37 -8.47 8.89
C ALA A 401 -22.95 -9.24 7.69
N ASN A 402 -22.27 -9.23 6.54
CA ASN A 402 -22.71 -9.94 5.34
C ASN A 402 -22.74 -11.46 5.56
N LEU A 403 -21.70 -12.02 6.20
CA LEU A 403 -21.67 -13.42 6.58
C LEU A 403 -22.81 -13.78 7.54
N ALA A 404 -23.03 -12.97 8.58
CA ALA A 404 -24.11 -13.18 9.54
C ALA A 404 -25.49 -13.15 8.87
N ILE A 405 -25.73 -12.19 7.96
CA ILE A 405 -26.97 -12.07 7.21
C ILE A 405 -27.21 -13.32 6.35
N ASP A 406 -26.19 -13.77 5.61
CA ASP A 406 -26.28 -14.96 4.76
C ASP A 406 -26.64 -16.21 5.56
N VAL A 407 -25.88 -16.50 6.62
CA VAL A 407 -26.12 -17.65 7.51
C VAL A 407 -27.51 -17.58 8.12
N CYS A 408 -27.91 -16.40 8.63
CA CYS A 408 -29.22 -16.23 9.24
C CYS A 408 -30.36 -16.42 8.24
N ASN A 409 -30.19 -15.98 6.98
CA ASN A 409 -31.19 -16.13 5.94
C ASN A 409 -31.37 -17.58 5.51
N ARG A 410 -30.27 -18.27 5.19
CA ARG A 410 -30.31 -19.67 4.74
C ARG A 410 -30.95 -20.59 5.77
N ASN A 411 -30.81 -20.25 7.05
CA ASN A 411 -31.26 -21.07 8.16
C ASN A 411 -32.48 -20.49 8.92
N ASN A 412 -33.05 -19.38 8.43
CA ASN A 412 -34.18 -18.69 9.08
C ASN A 412 -33.92 -18.36 10.57
N ILE A 413 -32.72 -17.90 10.90
CA ILE A 413 -32.33 -17.47 12.25
C ILE A 413 -32.77 -16.01 12.45
N PRO A 414 -33.45 -15.67 13.56
CA PRO A 414 -33.74 -14.28 13.89
C PRO A 414 -32.47 -13.43 14.01
N ARG A 415 -32.41 -12.33 13.27
CA ARG A 415 -31.28 -11.39 13.24
C ARG A 415 -31.26 -10.43 14.44
N VAL A 416 -31.43 -10.99 15.64
CA VAL A 416 -31.46 -10.25 16.90
C VAL A 416 -30.52 -10.92 17.88
N ARG A 417 -29.82 -10.11 18.68
CA ARG A 417 -29.03 -10.64 19.79
C ARG A 417 -29.95 -11.22 20.85
N ARG A 418 -29.59 -12.39 21.38
CA ARG A 418 -30.30 -13.08 22.45
C ARG A 418 -29.46 -13.07 23.72
N GLY A 419 -30.12 -12.92 24.86
CA GLY A 419 -29.52 -13.06 26.20
C GLY A 419 -30.25 -14.09 27.07
N THR A 420 -31.24 -14.79 26.52
CA THR A 420 -31.95 -15.89 27.16
C THR A 420 -31.55 -17.18 26.45
N ASN A 421 -30.94 -18.10 27.21
CA ASN A 421 -30.41 -19.35 26.67
C ASN A 421 -31.51 -20.21 26.01
N GLY A 422 -31.30 -20.55 24.74
CA GLY A 422 -32.12 -21.51 23.99
C GLY A 422 -32.95 -20.91 22.86
N ASP A 423 -33.08 -19.58 22.79
CA ASP A 423 -33.80 -18.92 21.69
C ASP A 423 -32.96 -18.89 20.41
N ARG A 424 -33.60 -19.08 19.24
CA ARG A 424 -32.92 -18.92 17.94
C ARG A 424 -32.48 -17.46 17.78
N GLY A 425 -31.22 -17.23 17.40
CA GLY A 425 -30.71 -15.87 17.20
C GLY A 425 -29.19 -15.75 17.22
N ILE A 426 -28.73 -14.51 17.42
CA ILE A 426 -27.30 -14.15 17.46
C ILE A 426 -26.84 -14.09 18.92
N TYR A 427 -25.67 -14.65 19.21
CA TYR A 427 -25.09 -14.68 20.54
C TYR A 427 -23.61 -14.27 20.50
N GLY A 428 -23.15 -13.56 21.53
CA GLY A 428 -21.74 -13.58 21.92
C GLY A 428 -21.41 -14.88 22.66
N HIS A 429 -20.13 -15.24 22.72
CA HIS A 429 -19.70 -16.41 23.51
C HIS A 429 -20.12 -16.31 24.99
N ASN A 430 -20.00 -15.11 25.55
CA ASN A 430 -20.38 -14.75 26.91
C ASN A 430 -21.88 -14.81 27.18
N ASP A 431 -22.72 -14.78 26.13
CA ASP A 431 -24.17 -14.89 26.29
C ASP A 431 -24.59 -16.32 26.64
N VAL A 432 -23.77 -17.34 26.32
CA VAL A 432 -24.08 -18.78 26.53
C VAL A 432 -23.12 -19.51 27.46
N LYS A 433 -21.96 -18.92 27.78
CA LYS A 433 -20.95 -19.47 28.69
C LYS A 433 -20.59 -18.44 29.78
N THR A 434 -20.78 -18.80 31.04
CA THR A 434 -20.61 -17.89 32.18
C THR A 434 -19.16 -17.58 32.55
N GLY A 435 -18.17 -18.32 32.03
CA GLY A 435 -16.75 -18.14 32.35
C GLY A 435 -15.91 -17.38 31.31
N THR A 436 -16.54 -16.77 30.29
CA THR A 436 -15.84 -15.99 29.26
C THR A 436 -16.53 -14.64 29.06
N ASP A 437 -15.75 -13.58 28.85
CA ASP A 437 -16.26 -12.26 28.45
C ASP A 437 -16.21 -12.05 26.92
N CYS A 438 -15.69 -13.01 26.14
CA CYS A 438 -15.71 -12.96 24.66
C CYS A 438 -17.16 -12.74 24.15
N PRO A 439 -17.43 -11.82 23.20
CA PRO A 439 -16.48 -11.04 22.41
C PRO A 439 -16.04 -9.70 23.04
N ASN A 440 -16.43 -9.42 24.28
CA ASN A 440 -16.12 -8.22 25.06
C ASN A 440 -16.45 -6.90 24.32
N LEU A 441 -17.60 -6.90 23.63
CA LEU A 441 -18.12 -5.75 22.91
C LEU A 441 -18.90 -4.83 23.85
N THR A 442 -18.61 -3.53 23.80
CA THR A 442 -19.43 -2.50 24.45
C THR A 442 -20.83 -2.48 23.82
N ALA A 443 -21.83 -1.95 24.54
CA ALA A 443 -23.19 -1.80 24.02
C ALA A 443 -23.23 -1.03 22.68
N ALA A 444 -22.38 0.00 22.52
CA ALA A 444 -22.26 0.76 21.28
C ALA A 444 -21.71 -0.07 20.12
N ARG A 445 -20.70 -0.92 20.36
CA ARG A 445 -20.11 -1.79 19.33
C ARG A 445 -21.06 -2.93 18.94
N TRP A 446 -21.76 -3.52 19.91
CA TRP A 446 -22.87 -4.43 19.64
C TRP A 446 -23.96 -3.79 18.79
N THR A 447 -24.36 -2.57 19.14
CA THR A 447 -25.37 -1.82 18.38
C THR A 447 -24.90 -1.55 16.95
N ASN A 448 -23.63 -1.17 16.75
CA ASN A 448 -23.06 -0.97 15.41
C ASN A 448 -23.15 -2.25 14.55
N LEU A 449 -22.64 -3.38 15.06
CA LEU A 449 -22.69 -4.66 14.35
C LEU A 449 -24.14 -5.12 14.11
N LEU A 450 -24.99 -5.06 15.13
CA LEU A 450 -26.38 -5.51 15.02
C LEU A 450 -27.22 -4.61 14.13
N ASN A 451 -26.97 -3.30 14.06
CA ASN A 451 -27.67 -2.43 13.11
C ASN A 451 -27.37 -2.82 11.67
N ARG A 452 -26.12 -3.19 11.37
CA ARG A 452 -25.72 -3.70 10.06
C ARG A 452 -26.44 -5.01 9.73
N ILE A 453 -26.57 -5.91 10.72
CA ILE A 453 -27.22 -7.22 10.54
C ILE A 453 -28.77 -7.10 10.47
N ALA A 454 -29.37 -6.32 11.37
CA ALA A 454 -30.81 -6.14 11.55
C ALA A 454 -31.45 -5.29 10.46
N GLY A 455 -30.73 -4.30 9.92
CA GLY A 455 -31.25 -3.39 8.91
C GLY A 455 -31.63 -4.06 7.59
N GLY A 456 -31.26 -5.33 7.39
CA GLY A 456 -31.40 -5.96 6.07
C GLY A 456 -30.71 -5.16 4.97
N VAL A 457 -29.79 -4.27 5.37
CA VAL A 457 -28.84 -3.66 4.48
C VAL A 457 -27.91 -4.80 4.15
N ILE A 458 -28.30 -5.56 3.13
CA ILE A 458 -27.33 -6.02 2.15
C ILE A 458 -26.57 -4.74 1.84
N ILE A 459 -25.40 -4.58 2.46
CA ILE A 459 -24.42 -3.67 1.91
C ILE A 459 -24.23 -4.26 0.51
N PRO A 460 -24.70 -3.57 -0.55
CA PRO A 460 -24.64 -4.12 -1.88
C PRO A 460 -23.22 -4.62 -2.04
N THR A 461 -23.05 -5.88 -2.42
CA THR A 461 -21.77 -6.30 -2.99
C THR A 461 -21.63 -5.42 -4.22
N VAL A 462 -20.90 -4.32 -4.07
CA VAL A 462 -20.66 -3.40 -5.17
C VAL A 462 -19.67 -4.11 -6.05
N SER A 463 -20.07 -4.36 -7.29
CA SER A 463 -19.15 -4.89 -8.28
C SER A 463 -17.97 -3.93 -8.36
N LEU A 464 -16.75 -4.45 -8.31
CA LEU A 464 -15.60 -3.62 -8.58
C LEU A 464 -15.77 -2.96 -9.97
N PRO A 465 -15.40 -1.68 -10.13
CA PRO A 465 -15.56 -1.01 -11.41
C PRO A 465 -14.52 -1.50 -12.41
N THR A 466 -14.87 -1.52 -13.69
CA THR A 466 -13.93 -1.78 -14.78
C THR A 466 -13.32 -0.47 -15.25
N LEU A 467 -12.03 -0.24 -14.97
CA LEU A 467 -11.31 0.94 -15.45
C LEU A 467 -10.82 0.67 -16.87
N TYR A 468 -11.31 1.46 -17.83
CA TYR A 468 -11.04 1.22 -19.24
C TYR A 468 -9.71 1.79 -19.73
N TYR A 469 -9.30 2.96 -19.23
CA TYR A 469 -8.00 3.51 -19.59
C TYR A 469 -7.53 4.59 -18.63
N ILE A 470 -6.22 4.79 -18.64
CA ILE A 470 -5.53 5.97 -18.12
C ILE A 470 -4.58 6.47 -19.20
N THR A 471 -4.88 7.64 -19.76
CA THR A 471 -4.13 8.23 -20.87
C THR A 471 -3.78 9.69 -20.62
N GLY A 472 -2.93 10.27 -21.48
CA GLY A 472 -2.68 11.70 -21.59
C GLY A 472 -2.75 12.17 -23.05
N THR A 473 -3.04 13.46 -23.25
CA THR A 473 -3.16 14.06 -24.58
C THR A 473 -1.83 14.70 -25.00
N GLY A 474 -1.15 14.20 -26.04
CA GLY A 474 -0.11 14.95 -26.77
C GLY A 474 0.94 15.71 -25.94
N GLY A 475 1.62 15.06 -24.98
CA GLY A 475 2.61 15.70 -24.11
C GLY A 475 2.03 16.57 -22.98
N SER A 476 0.70 16.57 -22.81
CA SER A 476 0.02 17.24 -21.70
C SER A 476 0.09 16.43 -20.40
N ASN A 477 0.09 17.15 -19.28
CA ASN A 477 -0.07 16.59 -17.94
C ASN A 477 -1.51 16.25 -17.57
N VAL A 478 -2.45 16.50 -18.48
CA VAL A 478 -3.85 16.11 -18.29
C VAL A 478 -3.95 14.58 -18.23
N VAL A 479 -4.61 14.06 -17.19
CA VAL A 479 -4.94 12.66 -17.01
C VAL A 479 -6.37 12.44 -17.49
N ASN A 480 -6.55 11.57 -18.48
CA ASN A 480 -7.86 11.12 -18.92
C ASN A 480 -8.11 9.71 -18.38
N ALA A 481 -9.24 9.53 -17.72
CA ALA A 481 -9.70 8.23 -17.25
C ALA A 481 -11.12 7.98 -17.75
N ALA A 482 -11.45 6.73 -18.09
CA ALA A 482 -12.82 6.29 -18.32
C ALA A 482 -13.03 4.89 -17.78
N TRP A 483 -14.27 4.54 -17.50
CA TRP A 483 -14.66 3.27 -16.89
C TRP A 483 -16.06 2.85 -17.32
N LYS A 484 -16.37 1.58 -17.09
CA LYS A 484 -17.71 1.02 -17.30
C LYS A 484 -18.65 1.51 -16.21
N ALA A 485 -19.86 1.92 -16.59
CA ALA A 485 -20.90 2.25 -15.62
C ALA A 485 -21.27 1.02 -14.77
N ASN A 486 -21.33 1.23 -13.47
CA ASN A 486 -21.83 0.29 -12.47
C ASN A 486 -23.36 0.36 -12.51
N THR A 487 -24.04 -0.78 -12.42
CA THR A 487 -25.49 -0.87 -12.61
C THR A 487 -26.26 -0.90 -11.29
N GLU A 488 -25.56 -0.80 -10.16
CA GLU A 488 -26.13 -0.85 -8.83
C GLU A 488 -27.13 0.32 -8.63
N PRO A 489 -28.40 0.05 -8.26
CA PRO A 489 -29.42 1.09 -8.10
C PRO A 489 -29.11 2.06 -6.95
N THR A 490 -28.21 1.68 -6.05
CA THR A 490 -27.75 2.47 -4.90
C THR A 490 -26.41 3.19 -5.18
N LEU A 491 -25.91 3.15 -6.41
CA LEU A 491 -24.67 3.84 -6.80
C LEU A 491 -24.77 5.34 -6.50
N LYS A 492 -23.86 5.82 -5.65
CA LYS A 492 -23.68 7.23 -5.32
C LYS A 492 -22.66 7.89 -6.25
N GLY A 493 -21.68 7.14 -6.74
CA GLY A 493 -20.65 7.63 -7.65
C GLY A 493 -19.38 6.79 -7.57
N TYR A 494 -18.24 7.41 -7.85
CA TYR A 494 -16.93 6.76 -7.91
C TYR A 494 -15.85 7.54 -7.19
N ARG A 495 -14.74 6.88 -6.84
CA ARG A 495 -13.51 7.53 -6.39
C ARG A 495 -12.34 7.06 -7.24
N LEU A 496 -11.67 8.02 -7.87
CA LEU A 496 -10.44 7.78 -8.60
C LEU A 496 -9.27 8.10 -7.67
N TYR A 497 -8.40 7.12 -7.46
CA TYR A 497 -7.19 7.27 -6.68
C TYR A 497 -5.97 7.27 -7.59
N TYR A 498 -4.90 7.90 -7.12
CA TYR A 498 -3.59 7.80 -7.72
C TYR A 498 -2.52 7.48 -6.66
N ALA A 499 -1.49 6.75 -7.04
CA ALA A 499 -0.29 6.52 -6.23
C ALA A 499 0.93 6.98 -7.04
N SER A 500 1.86 7.65 -6.37
CA SER A 500 3.12 8.12 -6.95
C SER A 500 4.28 7.14 -6.75
N ASP A 501 4.05 6.09 -5.97
CA ASP A 501 5.02 5.04 -5.69
C ASP A 501 4.68 3.74 -6.43
N ASP A 502 5.72 3.10 -6.98
CA ASP A 502 5.64 1.84 -7.74
C ASP A 502 5.18 0.64 -6.86
N ASP A 503 5.10 0.85 -5.55
CA ASP A 503 4.74 -0.10 -4.50
C ASP A 503 3.26 -0.04 -4.08
N PHE A 504 2.49 0.90 -4.63
CA PHE A 504 1.05 1.14 -4.39
C PHE A 504 0.64 1.39 -2.92
N ASN A 505 1.52 1.94 -2.10
CA ASN A 505 1.27 2.16 -0.68
C ASN A 505 0.70 3.57 -0.39
N GLY A 506 0.92 4.53 -1.29
CA GLY A 506 0.60 5.94 -1.11
C GLY A 506 -0.64 6.43 -1.86
N TRP A 507 -1.73 5.66 -1.92
CA TRP A 507 -2.95 6.07 -2.64
C TRP A 507 -3.54 7.37 -2.09
N ALA A 508 -3.61 8.38 -2.94
CA ALA A 508 -4.26 9.66 -2.71
C ALA A 508 -5.48 9.81 -3.63
N LEU A 509 -6.48 10.56 -3.18
CA LEU A 509 -7.68 10.81 -3.97
C LEU A 509 -7.36 11.80 -5.11
N ALA A 510 -7.65 11.41 -6.35
CA ALA A 510 -7.60 12.30 -7.51
C ALA A 510 -8.92 13.05 -7.68
N ALA A 511 -10.04 12.34 -7.58
CA ALA A 511 -11.41 12.85 -7.66
C ALA A 511 -12.37 11.89 -6.93
N ASP A 512 -13.48 12.40 -6.40
CA ASP A 512 -14.45 11.63 -5.60
C ASP A 512 -15.89 11.75 -6.11
N GLU A 513 -16.83 11.12 -5.42
CA GLU A 513 -18.23 11.02 -5.83
C GLU A 513 -18.98 12.36 -5.81
N SER A 514 -18.38 13.43 -5.30
CA SER A 514 -18.93 14.79 -5.46
C SER A 514 -18.79 15.30 -6.90
N THR A 515 -17.84 14.74 -7.65
CA THR A 515 -17.56 15.05 -9.06
C THR A 515 -17.82 13.86 -9.99
N LEU A 516 -17.50 12.66 -9.52
CA LEU A 516 -17.68 11.39 -10.23
C LEU A 516 -19.01 10.76 -9.84
N THR A 517 -20.10 11.38 -10.28
CA THR A 517 -21.49 10.93 -10.01
C THR A 517 -21.81 9.61 -10.73
N PRO A 518 -22.96 8.95 -10.48
CA PRO A 518 -23.35 7.70 -11.16
C PRO A 518 -23.45 7.83 -12.69
N THR A 519 -23.68 9.04 -13.20
CA THR A 519 -23.73 9.34 -14.64
C THR A 519 -22.37 9.68 -15.24
N THR A 520 -21.33 9.81 -14.40
CA THR A 520 -19.96 10.11 -14.83
C THR A 520 -19.24 8.79 -15.13
N THR A 521 -18.83 8.57 -16.38
CA THR A 521 -18.05 7.41 -16.81
C THR A 521 -16.68 7.78 -17.39
N SER A 522 -16.32 9.05 -17.34
CA SER A 522 -15.01 9.55 -17.73
C SER A 522 -14.68 10.88 -17.06
N ILE A 523 -13.40 11.20 -16.96
CA ILE A 523 -12.89 12.48 -16.46
C ILE A 523 -11.56 12.85 -17.13
N SER A 524 -11.36 14.15 -17.31
CA SER A 524 -10.07 14.75 -17.67
C SER A 524 -9.61 15.68 -16.56
N LEU A 525 -8.49 15.37 -15.93
CA LEU A 525 -7.92 16.11 -14.80
C LEU A 525 -6.61 16.79 -15.20
N SER A 526 -6.58 18.12 -15.21
CA SER A 526 -5.33 18.88 -15.17
C SER A 526 -4.68 18.76 -13.79
N PRO A 527 -3.35 18.95 -13.63
CA PRO A 527 -2.67 18.76 -12.35
C PRO A 527 -3.28 19.52 -11.16
N ASN A 528 -3.81 20.72 -11.39
CA ASN A 528 -4.46 21.55 -10.35
C ASN A 528 -5.90 21.12 -10.00
N GLN A 529 -6.49 20.19 -10.75
CA GLN A 529 -7.84 19.67 -10.52
C GLN A 529 -7.83 18.39 -9.68
N PHE A 530 -6.65 17.86 -9.35
CA PHE A 530 -6.53 16.75 -8.41
C PHE A 530 -6.86 17.23 -6.99
N SER A 531 -7.56 16.41 -6.21
CA SER A 531 -7.77 16.69 -4.77
C SER A 531 -6.45 16.78 -4.00
N VAL A 532 -5.44 16.02 -4.43
CA VAL A 532 -4.03 16.17 -4.02
C VAL A 532 -3.17 16.24 -5.28
N VAL A 533 -2.41 17.31 -5.46
CA VAL A 533 -1.60 17.52 -6.67
C VAL A 533 -0.43 16.53 -6.69
N PRO A 534 -0.28 15.67 -7.73
CA PRO A 534 0.86 14.77 -7.84
C PRO A 534 2.18 15.54 -7.99
N THR A 535 3.22 15.14 -7.27
CA THR A 535 4.55 15.78 -7.32
C THR A 535 5.59 14.97 -8.11
N THR A 536 5.22 13.79 -8.61
CA THR A 536 6.11 12.86 -9.35
C THR A 536 5.75 12.79 -10.82
N THR A 537 6.65 12.24 -11.63
CA THR A 537 6.51 12.09 -13.09
C THR A 537 5.88 10.77 -13.52
N ALA A 538 5.64 9.85 -12.59
CA ALA A 538 4.97 8.58 -12.83
C ALA A 538 3.89 8.40 -11.78
N VAL A 539 2.74 7.89 -12.23
CA VAL A 539 1.57 7.70 -11.36
C VAL A 539 0.77 6.48 -11.81
N HIS A 540 0.30 5.74 -10.82
CA HIS A 540 -0.61 4.61 -10.92
C HIS A 540 -2.00 5.06 -10.52
N PHE A 541 -3.04 4.47 -11.08
CA PHE A 541 -4.43 4.82 -10.82
C PHE A 541 -5.27 3.58 -10.59
N LYS A 542 -6.27 3.71 -9.71
CA LYS A 542 -7.33 2.73 -9.50
C LYS A 542 -8.64 3.45 -9.24
N LEU A 543 -9.74 2.78 -9.54
CA LEU A 543 -11.09 3.29 -9.35
C LEU A 543 -11.85 2.40 -8.38
N THR A 544 -12.72 3.00 -7.57
CA THR A 544 -13.72 2.29 -6.77
C THR A 544 -15.10 2.87 -7.03
N ALA A 545 -16.14 2.04 -6.87
CA ALA A 545 -17.53 2.46 -6.88
C ALA A 545 -18.01 2.70 -5.45
N VAL A 546 -18.81 3.75 -5.26
CA VAL A 546 -19.37 4.14 -3.95
C VAL A 546 -20.88 3.96 -4.01
N VAL A 547 -21.44 3.17 -3.11
CA VAL A 547 -22.89 3.02 -2.94
C VAL A 547 -23.35 3.60 -1.62
N THR A 548 -24.55 4.20 -1.61
CA THR A 548 -25.19 4.57 -0.36
C THR A 548 -25.84 3.36 0.28
N ASN A 549 -25.68 3.25 1.59
CA ASN A 549 -26.36 2.25 2.43
C ASN A 549 -27.51 2.87 3.25
N GLY A 550 -27.85 4.14 2.98
CA GLY A 550 -28.86 4.90 3.73
C GLY A 550 -28.41 5.39 5.12
N SER A 551 -27.15 5.17 5.53
CA SER A 551 -26.59 5.62 6.82
C SER A 551 -25.05 5.80 6.76
N ASN A 552 -24.55 7.02 6.93
CA ASN A 552 -23.11 7.36 6.88
C ASN A 552 -22.26 6.46 7.82
N PRO A 553 -21.16 5.83 7.35
CA PRO A 553 -20.49 6.00 6.05
C PRO A 553 -21.05 5.19 4.88
N ASP A 554 -20.94 5.78 3.69
CA ASP A 554 -21.17 5.09 2.41
C ASP A 554 -20.16 3.95 2.21
N VAL A 555 -20.52 2.98 1.36
CA VAL A 555 -19.72 1.77 1.12
C VAL A 555 -18.95 1.91 -0.17
N GLU A 556 -17.67 1.56 -0.13
CA GLU A 556 -16.77 1.57 -1.29
C GLU A 556 -16.46 0.14 -1.74
N SER A 557 -16.43 -0.10 -3.05
CA SER A 557 -16.14 -1.41 -3.65
C SER A 557 -14.67 -1.81 -3.51
N ALA A 558 -14.36 -3.08 -3.82
CA ALA A 558 -13.01 -3.44 -4.20
C ALA A 558 -12.54 -2.60 -5.41
N PRO A 559 -11.23 -2.32 -5.55
CA PRO A 559 -10.72 -1.48 -6.62
C PRO A 559 -10.75 -2.17 -7.99
N SER A 560 -10.74 -1.38 -9.05
CA SER A 560 -10.42 -1.79 -10.41
C SER A 560 -8.98 -2.31 -10.54
N ASP A 561 -8.64 -2.79 -11.73
CA ASP A 561 -7.24 -2.94 -12.14
C ASP A 561 -6.47 -1.63 -12.05
N VAL A 562 -5.15 -1.77 -11.88
CA VAL A 562 -4.24 -0.63 -11.71
C VAL A 562 -3.59 -0.27 -13.03
N TYR A 563 -3.96 0.90 -13.55
CA TYR A 563 -3.39 1.46 -14.78
C TYR A 563 -2.44 2.61 -14.49
N SER A 564 -1.37 2.66 -15.25
CA SER A 564 -0.24 3.56 -14.98
C SER A 564 0.04 4.43 -16.19
N ARG A 565 0.54 5.64 -15.94
CA ARG A 565 1.04 6.51 -17.01
C ARG A 565 2.17 7.41 -16.55
N THR A 566 2.93 7.89 -17.53
CA THR A 566 3.90 8.97 -17.31
C THR A 566 3.21 10.34 -17.35
N VAL A 567 3.60 11.23 -16.45
CA VAL A 567 3.16 12.63 -16.30
C VAL A 567 4.41 13.52 -16.38
N ASN A 568 4.28 14.72 -16.96
CA ASN A 568 5.39 15.63 -17.24
C ASN A 568 6.41 15.12 -18.28
N THR A 569 6.09 14.03 -19.00
CA THR A 569 6.94 13.51 -20.08
C THR A 569 6.43 13.98 -21.43
N THR A 570 7.18 14.86 -22.10
CA THR A 570 6.81 15.45 -23.40
C THR A 570 7.60 14.89 -24.57
N THR A 571 8.69 14.16 -24.29
CA THR A 571 9.62 13.60 -25.28
C THR A 571 9.63 12.07 -25.22
N GLY A 572 10.26 11.43 -26.20
CA GLY A 572 10.35 9.97 -26.28
C GLY A 572 9.19 9.30 -27.03
N PRO A 573 9.30 7.98 -27.27
CA PRO A 573 8.32 7.19 -28.00
C PRO A 573 6.99 7.12 -27.23
N ARG A 574 5.90 7.03 -27.98
CA ARG A 574 4.54 6.82 -27.47
C ARG A 574 4.33 5.32 -27.30
N VAL A 575 4.08 4.90 -26.08
CA VAL A 575 3.90 3.48 -25.75
C VAL A 575 2.51 3.28 -25.15
N LEU A 576 1.79 2.30 -25.68
CA LEU A 576 0.54 1.83 -25.10
C LEU A 576 0.75 0.45 -24.48
N ILE A 577 0.35 0.30 -23.22
CA ILE A 577 0.17 -0.99 -22.57
C ILE A 577 -1.31 -1.35 -22.73
N VAL A 578 -1.59 -2.46 -23.39
CA VAL A 578 -2.92 -3.01 -23.61
C VAL A 578 -3.10 -4.21 -22.70
N ASP A 579 -4.11 -4.10 -21.85
CA ASP A 579 -4.58 -5.14 -20.96
C ASP A 579 -5.75 -5.87 -21.61
N ALA A 580 -5.57 -7.16 -21.88
CA ALA A 580 -6.58 -8.03 -22.46
C ALA A 580 -6.73 -9.31 -21.60
N PHE A 581 -6.54 -9.19 -20.29
CA PHE A 581 -6.70 -10.29 -19.35
C PHE A 581 -8.03 -10.18 -18.60
N ASP A 582 -9.02 -10.97 -19.00
CA ASP A 582 -10.39 -10.89 -18.46
C ASP A 582 -10.75 -12.05 -17.52
N ARG A 583 -9.80 -12.95 -17.24
CA ARG A 583 -10.08 -14.22 -16.55
C ARG A 583 -10.44 -14.04 -15.07
N ILE A 584 -11.72 -14.23 -14.75
CA ILE A 584 -12.27 -14.17 -13.38
C ILE A 584 -12.18 -15.53 -12.64
N ASN A 585 -12.12 -16.66 -13.36
CA ASN A 585 -12.14 -18.00 -12.77
C ASN A 585 -10.73 -18.62 -12.66
N ASN A 586 -10.32 -19.01 -11.44
CA ASN A 586 -9.00 -19.56 -11.04
C ASN A 586 -7.86 -18.54 -10.82
N TYR A 587 -8.06 -17.25 -11.08
CA TYR A 587 -7.16 -16.21 -10.59
C TYR A 587 -7.58 -15.79 -9.16
N LYS A 588 -6.62 -15.62 -8.26
CA LYS A 588 -6.87 -15.46 -6.80
C LYS A 588 -7.56 -14.15 -6.42
N SER A 589 -7.61 -13.18 -7.34
CA SER A 589 -8.18 -11.84 -7.16
C SER A 589 -9.09 -11.51 -8.34
N ARG A 590 -10.08 -10.61 -8.15
CA ARG A 590 -10.94 -10.11 -9.24
C ARG A 590 -10.40 -8.83 -9.91
N SER A 591 -9.22 -8.37 -9.49
CA SER A 591 -8.48 -7.23 -10.03
C SER A 591 -6.97 -7.49 -9.94
N HIS A 592 -6.16 -6.83 -10.77
CA HIS A 592 -4.70 -6.99 -10.82
C HIS A 592 -3.96 -5.68 -11.14
N ASN A 593 -2.63 -5.76 -11.14
CA ASN A 593 -1.71 -4.66 -11.42
C ASN A 593 -0.71 -4.98 -12.55
N PHE A 594 -1.02 -5.95 -13.42
CA PHE A 594 -0.12 -6.41 -14.48
C PHE A 594 0.33 -5.29 -15.44
N ALA A 595 -0.56 -4.36 -15.80
CA ALA A 595 -0.17 -3.19 -16.58
C ALA A 595 0.91 -2.35 -15.88
N ALA A 596 0.91 -2.29 -14.55
CA ALA A 596 1.92 -1.57 -13.76
C ALA A 596 3.28 -2.30 -13.73
N ILE A 597 3.30 -3.64 -13.76
CA ILE A 597 4.54 -4.45 -13.91
C ILE A 597 5.29 -3.99 -15.17
N TYR A 598 4.58 -3.95 -16.30
CA TYR A 598 5.14 -3.51 -17.58
C TYR A 598 5.51 -2.02 -17.57
N PHE A 599 4.66 -1.17 -17.00
CA PHE A 599 4.93 0.26 -16.87
C PHE A 599 6.25 0.53 -16.14
N ASN A 600 6.48 -0.13 -15.00
CA ASN A 600 7.71 0.05 -14.23
C ASN A 600 8.94 -0.30 -15.07
N THR A 601 8.90 -1.45 -15.78
CA THR A 601 10.02 -1.83 -16.65
C THR A 601 10.26 -0.85 -17.80
N LEU A 602 9.21 -0.34 -18.44
CA LEU A 602 9.33 0.61 -19.54
C LEU A 602 9.87 1.96 -19.05
N LYS A 603 9.31 2.47 -17.94
CA LYS A 603 9.74 3.71 -17.28
C LYS A 603 11.21 3.68 -16.91
N ASP A 604 11.69 2.56 -16.37
CA ASP A 604 13.06 2.45 -15.86
C ASP A 604 14.10 2.28 -16.99
N ASN A 605 13.67 1.84 -18.17
CA ASN A 605 14.57 1.65 -19.32
C ASN A 605 14.77 2.92 -20.16
N ALA A 606 13.74 3.75 -20.34
CA ALA A 606 13.85 4.97 -21.12
C ALA A 606 12.81 6.01 -20.78
N THR A 607 13.09 7.26 -21.17
CA THR A 607 12.04 8.30 -21.19
C THR A 607 11.03 7.98 -22.29
N MET A 608 9.81 7.62 -21.89
CA MET A 608 8.72 7.23 -22.77
C MET A 608 7.42 7.90 -22.36
N ARG A 609 6.51 8.09 -23.31
CA ARG A 609 5.14 8.53 -23.05
C ARG A 609 4.26 7.31 -22.97
N ILE A 610 4.08 6.80 -21.76
CA ILE A 610 3.40 5.53 -21.52
C ILE A 610 1.97 5.81 -21.09
N ASN A 611 1.02 5.16 -21.77
CA ASN A 611 -0.40 5.09 -21.40
C ASN A 611 -0.81 3.62 -21.21
N ALA A 612 -1.92 3.38 -20.52
CA ALA A 612 -2.50 2.06 -20.36
C ALA A 612 -4.01 2.07 -20.69
N ALA A 613 -4.48 1.00 -21.34
CA ALA A 613 -5.89 0.83 -21.68
C ALA A 613 -6.27 -0.65 -21.75
N ALA A 614 -7.53 -0.94 -21.45
CA ALA A 614 -8.18 -2.21 -21.72
C ALA A 614 -8.41 -2.38 -23.23
N ASP A 615 -8.36 -3.60 -23.73
CA ASP A 615 -8.42 -3.88 -25.17
C ASP A 615 -9.76 -3.55 -25.83
N GLU A 616 -10.86 -3.52 -25.07
CA GLU A 616 -12.18 -3.13 -25.59
C GLU A 616 -12.20 -1.67 -26.03
N MET A 617 -11.30 -0.84 -25.51
CA MET A 617 -11.18 0.56 -25.93
C MET A 617 -10.48 0.71 -27.27
N ILE A 618 -9.59 -0.23 -27.59
CA ILE A 618 -9.03 -0.36 -28.92
C ILE A 618 -10.15 -0.84 -29.84
N ASP A 619 -10.96 -1.82 -29.43
CA ASP A 619 -12.03 -2.38 -30.25
C ASP A 619 -13.15 -1.37 -30.54
N ALA A 620 -13.52 -0.56 -29.54
CA ALA A 620 -14.44 0.56 -29.71
C ALA A 620 -13.89 1.69 -30.61
N GLY A 621 -12.59 1.70 -30.88
CA GLY A 621 -11.92 2.77 -31.65
C GLY A 621 -11.76 4.07 -30.87
N THR A 622 -11.92 4.03 -29.55
CA THR A 622 -11.69 5.18 -28.66
C THR A 622 -10.20 5.43 -28.47
N ILE A 623 -9.42 4.34 -28.38
CA ILE A 623 -7.96 4.38 -28.41
C ILE A 623 -7.48 3.87 -29.76
N LEU A 624 -6.73 4.70 -30.49
CA LEU A 624 -6.20 4.36 -31.80
C LEU A 624 -4.75 3.89 -31.68
N LEU A 625 -4.44 2.69 -32.17
CA LEU A 625 -3.06 2.17 -32.16
C LEU A 625 -2.11 3.05 -32.98
N SER A 626 -2.61 3.78 -33.99
CA SER A 626 -1.84 4.74 -34.79
C SER A 626 -1.29 5.93 -33.98
N ASP A 627 -1.82 6.16 -32.78
CA ASP A 627 -1.35 7.21 -31.89
C ASP A 627 -0.10 6.80 -31.09
N TYR A 628 0.38 5.56 -31.28
CA TYR A 628 1.50 5.00 -30.56
C TYR A 628 2.59 4.51 -31.52
N ASP A 629 3.83 4.52 -31.05
CA ASP A 629 4.99 4.01 -31.81
C ASP A 629 5.23 2.53 -31.47
N MET A 630 4.92 2.15 -30.22
CA MET A 630 4.99 0.78 -29.71
C MET A 630 3.74 0.42 -28.89
N VAL A 631 3.31 -0.82 -29.02
CA VAL A 631 2.21 -1.41 -28.26
C VAL A 631 2.73 -2.67 -27.56
N LEU A 632 2.51 -2.76 -26.25
CA LEU A 632 2.66 -3.98 -25.47
C LEU A 632 1.28 -4.52 -25.17
N TRP A 633 0.97 -5.73 -25.61
CA TRP A 633 -0.34 -6.34 -25.46
C TRP A 633 -0.21 -7.64 -24.67
N PHE A 634 -0.76 -7.68 -23.46
CA PHE A 634 -0.74 -8.88 -22.64
C PHE A 634 -2.14 -9.46 -22.48
N THR A 635 -2.23 -10.79 -22.46
CA THR A 635 -3.50 -11.51 -22.38
C THR A 635 -3.56 -12.51 -21.23
N GLY A 636 -2.51 -12.56 -20.41
CA GLY A 636 -2.37 -13.51 -19.32
C GLY A 636 -2.54 -14.99 -19.69
N ASP A 637 -2.94 -15.80 -18.70
CA ASP A 637 -3.38 -17.19 -18.88
C ASP A 637 -4.88 -17.26 -19.12
N ASP A 638 -5.39 -16.49 -20.09
CA ASP A 638 -6.81 -16.53 -20.41
C ASP A 638 -7.22 -17.87 -21.04
N SER A 639 -8.44 -18.31 -20.74
CA SER A 639 -8.99 -19.57 -21.25
C SER A 639 -9.87 -19.33 -22.48
N THR A 640 -10.18 -20.41 -23.20
CA THR A 640 -11.00 -20.43 -24.45
C THR A 640 -12.37 -19.69 -24.43
N THR A 641 -12.83 -19.16 -23.29
CA THR A 641 -14.06 -18.38 -23.16
C THR A 641 -13.91 -16.90 -23.54
N ASP A 642 -12.79 -16.27 -23.19
CA ASP A 642 -12.50 -14.86 -23.52
C ASP A 642 -11.52 -14.83 -24.69
N LYS A 643 -12.03 -14.40 -25.84
CA LYS A 643 -11.41 -14.71 -27.13
C LYS A 643 -10.62 -13.52 -27.64
N ILE A 644 -9.30 -13.55 -27.48
CA ILE A 644 -8.40 -12.54 -28.05
C ILE A 644 -8.48 -12.58 -29.59
N PHE A 645 -8.56 -11.40 -30.22
CA PHE A 645 -8.71 -11.21 -31.68
C PHE A 645 -10.02 -11.68 -32.34
N ASN A 646 -11.12 -11.81 -31.57
CA ASN A 646 -12.46 -12.13 -32.07
C ASN A 646 -13.21 -10.94 -32.73
N GLY A 647 -12.59 -9.76 -32.80
CA GLY A 647 -13.23 -8.50 -33.21
C GLY A 647 -12.40 -7.63 -34.16
N THR A 648 -12.58 -6.30 -34.07
CA THR A 648 -11.86 -5.34 -34.93
C THR A 648 -10.39 -5.19 -34.55
N ASN A 649 -10.01 -5.60 -33.34
CA ASN A 649 -8.64 -5.58 -32.81
C ASN A 649 -7.65 -6.25 -33.77
N LYS A 650 -8.02 -7.39 -34.39
CA LYS A 650 -7.19 -8.06 -35.40
C LYS A 650 -6.87 -7.13 -36.58
N THR A 651 -7.87 -6.46 -37.14
CA THR A 651 -7.72 -5.52 -38.27
C THR A 651 -6.91 -4.29 -37.87
N LYS A 652 -7.08 -3.80 -36.63
CA LYS A 652 -6.32 -2.67 -36.08
C LYS A 652 -4.85 -3.01 -35.89
N VAL A 653 -4.54 -4.21 -35.38
CA VAL A 653 -3.17 -4.72 -35.28
C VAL A 653 -2.53 -4.89 -36.66
N LYS A 654 -3.26 -5.44 -37.65
CA LYS A 654 -2.77 -5.50 -39.04
C LYS A 654 -2.37 -4.11 -39.55
N THR A 655 -3.29 -3.15 -39.41
CA THR A 655 -3.08 -1.77 -39.86
C THR A 655 -1.91 -1.10 -39.12
N PHE A 656 -1.76 -1.34 -37.82
CA PHE A 656 -0.66 -0.82 -37.01
C PHE A 656 0.70 -1.33 -37.51
N LEU A 657 0.80 -2.65 -37.75
CA LEU A 657 2.03 -3.28 -38.24
C LEU A 657 2.35 -2.89 -39.70
N ASP A 658 1.34 -2.80 -40.56
CA ASP A 658 1.47 -2.35 -41.96
C ASP A 658 2.06 -0.93 -42.05
N ASN A 659 1.77 -0.09 -41.06
CA ASN A 659 2.27 1.29 -40.97
C ASN A 659 3.58 1.43 -40.17
N GLY A 660 4.27 0.31 -39.86
CA GLY A 660 5.58 0.33 -39.22
C GLY A 660 5.57 0.29 -37.69
N GLY A 661 4.40 0.05 -37.07
CA GLY A 661 4.26 -0.11 -35.63
C GLY A 661 5.10 -1.26 -35.06
N LYS A 662 5.42 -1.17 -33.76
CA LYS A 662 6.16 -2.20 -33.01
C LYS A 662 5.24 -2.86 -31.99
N LEU A 663 5.05 -4.17 -32.08
CA LEU A 663 4.15 -4.93 -31.20
C LEU A 663 4.94 -5.93 -30.36
N LEU A 664 4.83 -5.85 -29.04
CA LEU A 664 5.16 -6.94 -28.14
C LEU A 664 3.85 -7.57 -27.69
N ILE A 665 3.66 -8.87 -27.94
CA ILE A 665 2.46 -9.61 -27.50
C ILE A 665 2.85 -10.82 -26.66
N THR A 666 2.15 -11.04 -25.55
CA THR A 666 2.47 -12.05 -24.55
C THR A 666 1.22 -12.63 -23.90
N GLY A 667 1.20 -13.95 -23.72
CA GLY A 667 0.11 -14.67 -23.09
C GLY A 667 0.11 -16.15 -23.48
N SER A 668 -0.59 -16.98 -22.73
CA SER A 668 -0.86 -18.37 -23.13
C SER A 668 -2.09 -18.44 -24.05
N GLU A 669 -2.26 -19.57 -24.73
CA GLU A 669 -3.43 -19.92 -25.56
C GLU A 669 -3.71 -19.00 -26.76
N ILE A 670 -2.91 -17.97 -27.04
CA ILE A 670 -3.04 -17.10 -28.22
C ILE A 670 -2.88 -17.91 -29.50
N ALA A 671 -1.81 -18.71 -29.59
CA ALA A 671 -1.52 -19.54 -30.75
C ALA A 671 -2.42 -20.78 -30.80
N TRP A 672 -2.76 -21.37 -29.66
CA TRP A 672 -3.77 -22.41 -29.57
C TRP A 672 -5.10 -21.99 -30.22
N ASN A 673 -5.59 -20.80 -29.88
CA ASN A 673 -6.87 -20.29 -30.41
C ASN A 673 -6.83 -19.98 -31.91
N LEU A 674 -5.73 -19.37 -32.39
CA LEU A 674 -5.60 -18.93 -33.78
C LEU A 674 -5.10 -20.01 -34.75
N GLY A 675 -4.33 -20.99 -34.26
CA GLY A 675 -3.52 -21.89 -35.10
C GLY A 675 -3.92 -23.37 -35.05
N ARG A 676 -4.75 -23.79 -34.08
CA ARG A 676 -5.17 -25.20 -33.95
C ARG A 676 -6.35 -25.53 -34.88
N PRO A 677 -6.27 -26.60 -35.70
CA PRO A 677 -7.43 -27.09 -36.45
C PRO A 677 -8.64 -27.36 -35.54
N GLY A 678 -9.78 -26.74 -35.86
CA GLY A 678 -11.00 -26.81 -35.04
C GLY A 678 -11.05 -25.86 -33.84
N GLY A 679 -10.07 -24.95 -33.69
CA GLY A 679 -10.13 -23.84 -32.74
C GLY A 679 -11.22 -22.84 -33.13
N GLY A 680 -11.84 -22.21 -32.12
CA GLY A 680 -12.99 -21.31 -32.31
C GLY A 680 -12.69 -20.05 -33.12
N GLU A 681 -11.43 -19.59 -33.12
CA GLU A 681 -10.98 -18.35 -33.78
C GLU A 681 -9.88 -18.61 -34.83
N LEU A 682 -9.88 -19.81 -35.40
CA LEU A 682 -8.88 -20.26 -36.37
C LEU A 682 -8.63 -19.21 -37.48
N ASP A 683 -7.42 -18.66 -37.53
CA ASP A 683 -6.97 -17.72 -38.54
C ASP A 683 -5.46 -17.90 -38.77
N ILE A 684 -5.14 -19.01 -39.42
CA ILE A 684 -3.75 -19.39 -39.77
C ILE A 684 -3.07 -18.28 -40.57
N SER A 685 -3.81 -17.56 -41.43
CA SER A 685 -3.26 -16.47 -42.24
C SER A 685 -2.80 -15.30 -41.37
N PHE A 686 -3.59 -14.88 -40.37
CA PHE A 686 -3.17 -13.86 -39.42
C PHE A 686 -1.98 -14.33 -38.57
N MET A 687 -2.05 -15.56 -38.05
CA MET A 687 -1.00 -16.19 -37.25
C MET A 687 0.36 -16.18 -37.98
N ASN A 688 0.35 -16.57 -39.25
CA ASN A 688 1.55 -16.65 -40.07
C ASN A 688 2.02 -15.27 -40.57
N ASN A 689 1.13 -14.46 -41.13
CA ASN A 689 1.53 -13.26 -41.86
C ASN A 689 1.76 -12.04 -40.95
N TYR A 690 1.11 -11.99 -39.78
CA TYR A 690 1.18 -10.88 -38.83
C TYR A 690 1.79 -11.26 -37.49
N LEU A 691 1.36 -12.36 -36.87
CA LEU A 691 2.03 -12.84 -35.65
C LEU A 691 3.37 -13.53 -35.95
N LYS A 692 3.65 -13.84 -37.23
CA LYS A 692 4.93 -14.40 -37.70
C LYS A 692 5.32 -15.71 -37.01
N ALA A 693 4.32 -16.50 -36.62
CA ALA A 693 4.54 -17.81 -35.99
C ALA A 693 3.61 -18.89 -36.54
N ASN A 694 3.94 -20.15 -36.23
CA ASN A 694 3.07 -21.31 -36.36
C ASN A 694 2.80 -21.87 -34.96
N TYR A 695 1.56 -22.29 -34.73
CA TYR A 695 1.22 -23.10 -33.56
C TYR A 695 1.72 -24.54 -33.78
N ILE A 696 2.45 -25.09 -32.80
CA ILE A 696 2.96 -26.48 -32.85
C ILE A 696 2.12 -27.39 -31.97
N SER A 697 1.95 -27.01 -30.71
CA SER A 697 1.32 -27.83 -29.68
C SER A 697 1.03 -26.99 -28.45
N ASP A 698 0.11 -27.46 -27.63
CA ASP A 698 -0.12 -26.93 -26.29
C ASP A 698 1.08 -27.26 -25.40
N GLY A 699 1.22 -26.52 -24.32
CA GLY A 699 2.22 -26.74 -23.29
C GLY A 699 1.66 -27.19 -21.98
N VAL A 700 2.59 -27.28 -21.05
CA VAL A 700 2.35 -27.76 -19.71
C VAL A 700 3.11 -26.91 -18.72
N ILE A 701 2.68 -26.93 -17.46
CA ILE A 701 3.29 -26.21 -16.34
C ILE A 701 4.81 -26.42 -16.18
N THR A 702 5.36 -27.50 -16.75
CA THR A 702 6.80 -27.81 -16.69
C THR A 702 7.63 -27.15 -17.79
N ASP A 703 7.02 -26.44 -18.74
CA ASP A 703 7.69 -25.63 -19.77
C ASP A 703 8.24 -24.31 -19.15
N SER A 704 9.07 -24.47 -18.12
CA SER A 704 9.71 -23.41 -17.35
C SER A 704 10.97 -23.98 -16.68
N PRO A 705 12.12 -23.29 -16.66
CA PRO A 705 12.31 -21.92 -17.11
C PRO A 705 12.35 -21.77 -18.64
N VAL A 706 12.08 -20.56 -19.12
CA VAL A 706 12.25 -20.17 -20.52
C VAL A 706 13.57 -19.42 -20.66
N SER A 707 14.36 -19.67 -21.69
CA SER A 707 15.70 -19.08 -21.85
C SER A 707 15.96 -18.54 -23.26
N GLY A 708 16.73 -17.46 -23.33
CA GLY A 708 17.23 -16.86 -24.57
C GLY A 708 18.02 -17.82 -25.44
N VAL A 709 17.83 -17.74 -26.75
CA VAL A 709 18.65 -18.48 -27.72
C VAL A 709 20.09 -17.94 -27.72
N MET A 710 21.07 -18.81 -27.56
CA MET A 710 22.50 -18.49 -27.59
C MET A 710 22.89 -17.85 -28.93
N GLY A 711 23.66 -16.76 -28.91
CA GLY A 711 24.03 -15.96 -30.09
C GLY A 711 22.88 -15.13 -30.67
N GLY A 712 21.69 -15.17 -30.06
CA GLY A 712 20.51 -14.41 -30.47
C GLY A 712 20.36 -13.07 -29.74
N PRO A 713 19.41 -12.21 -30.18
CA PRO A 713 19.21 -10.88 -29.60
C PRO A 713 18.74 -10.88 -28.13
N PHE A 714 18.26 -12.02 -27.63
CA PHE A 714 17.78 -12.20 -26.26
C PHE A 714 18.66 -13.17 -25.45
N GLU A 715 19.89 -13.43 -25.89
CA GLU A 715 20.83 -14.26 -25.15
C GLU A 715 21.01 -13.77 -23.70
N GLY A 716 21.05 -14.73 -22.77
CA GLY A 716 21.22 -14.47 -21.34
C GLY A 716 19.94 -14.08 -20.59
N VAL A 717 18.80 -13.92 -21.28
CA VAL A 717 17.50 -13.78 -20.62
C VAL A 717 17.02 -15.16 -20.13
N THR A 718 16.50 -15.22 -18.90
CA THR A 718 15.87 -16.41 -18.34
C THR A 718 14.61 -16.01 -17.57
N PHE A 719 13.54 -16.78 -17.75
CA PHE A 719 12.25 -16.59 -17.10
C PHE A 719 11.89 -17.79 -16.25
N ASN A 720 11.62 -17.56 -14.96
CA ASN A 720 10.98 -18.54 -14.10
C ASN A 720 9.48 -18.22 -14.05
N LEU A 721 8.68 -18.92 -14.86
CA LEU A 721 7.23 -18.69 -14.91
C LEU A 721 6.55 -19.16 -13.62
N GLY A 722 5.43 -18.52 -13.27
CA GLY A 722 4.61 -18.93 -12.12
C GLY A 722 4.80 -18.11 -10.84
N GLU A 723 5.23 -16.85 -10.92
CA GLU A 723 5.30 -15.91 -9.78
C GLU A 723 3.92 -15.44 -9.34
N ASN A 724 3.27 -14.58 -10.13
CA ASN A 724 1.95 -14.03 -9.80
C ASN A 724 0.83 -15.07 -9.86
N TYR A 725 0.87 -15.97 -10.84
CA TYR A 725 -0.05 -17.09 -11.00
C TYR A 725 0.58 -18.18 -11.87
N GLN A 726 0.08 -19.40 -11.76
CA GLN A 726 0.62 -20.54 -12.48
C GLN A 726 0.22 -20.49 -13.96
N THR A 727 1.21 -20.49 -14.86
CA THR A 727 1.00 -20.66 -16.31
C THR A 727 0.69 -22.12 -16.61
N ALA A 728 -0.58 -22.44 -16.86
CA ALA A 728 -1.01 -23.82 -17.04
C ALA A 728 -0.72 -24.37 -18.44
N TYR A 729 -0.93 -23.54 -19.46
CA TYR A 729 -0.94 -23.95 -20.88
C TYR A 729 -0.15 -22.96 -21.77
N PRO A 730 1.18 -22.85 -21.59
CA PRO A 730 1.99 -22.02 -22.47
C PRO A 730 2.04 -22.59 -23.89
N ASP A 731 1.82 -21.75 -24.91
CA ASP A 731 1.89 -22.15 -26.31
C ASP A 731 3.33 -22.49 -26.74
N ASN A 732 3.48 -23.60 -27.47
CA ASN A 732 4.69 -23.90 -28.23
C ASN A 732 4.57 -23.38 -29.66
N ILE A 733 5.40 -22.39 -30.01
CA ILE A 733 5.30 -21.65 -31.27
C ILE A 733 6.61 -21.66 -32.06
N SER A 734 6.55 -21.90 -33.36
CA SER A 734 7.74 -21.81 -34.24
C SER A 734 7.68 -20.57 -35.13
N PRO A 735 8.83 -20.00 -35.55
CA PRO A 735 8.83 -18.85 -36.44
C PRO A 735 8.23 -19.19 -37.83
N PHE A 736 7.55 -18.21 -38.43
CA PHE A 736 7.06 -18.29 -39.81
C PHE A 736 7.81 -17.31 -40.73
N GLY A 737 8.13 -17.75 -41.95
CA GLY A 737 8.86 -16.95 -42.92
C GLY A 737 10.29 -16.65 -42.45
N THR A 738 10.66 -15.37 -42.42
CA THR A 738 12.00 -14.92 -41.99
C THR A 738 12.03 -14.47 -40.52
N ALA A 739 11.02 -14.83 -39.73
CA ALA A 739 11.06 -14.65 -38.27
C ALA A 739 12.11 -15.56 -37.64
N ILE A 740 12.54 -15.22 -36.43
CA ILE A 740 13.54 -15.98 -35.69
C ILE A 740 12.97 -16.44 -34.35
N THR A 741 13.41 -17.59 -33.87
CA THR A 741 13.20 -18.00 -32.48
C THR A 741 14.09 -17.16 -31.57
N ILE A 742 13.52 -16.62 -30.49
CA ILE A 742 14.26 -15.83 -29.50
C ILE A 742 14.32 -16.49 -28.12
N LEU A 743 13.38 -17.40 -27.82
CA LEU A 743 13.24 -18.04 -26.53
C LEU A 743 12.88 -19.52 -26.66
N ASN A 744 13.57 -20.37 -25.90
CA ASN A 744 13.33 -21.80 -25.79
C ASN A 744 12.75 -22.14 -24.42
N TYR A 745 11.79 -23.07 -24.38
CA TYR A 745 11.43 -23.72 -23.11
C TYR A 745 12.56 -24.64 -22.65
N ASN A 746 12.58 -25.01 -21.38
CA ASN A 746 13.50 -26.03 -20.84
C ASN A 746 13.33 -27.41 -21.51
N THR A 747 12.12 -27.71 -22.00
CA THR A 747 11.82 -28.93 -22.74
C THR A 747 12.41 -28.85 -24.15
N ALA A 748 13.28 -29.80 -24.48
CA ALA A 748 13.96 -29.84 -25.76
C ALA A 748 12.97 -29.84 -26.95
N GLY A 749 13.23 -28.97 -27.94
CA GLY A 749 12.40 -28.85 -29.14
C GLY A 749 11.12 -28.03 -28.97
N ARG A 750 10.94 -27.36 -27.83
CA ARG A 750 9.81 -26.46 -27.57
C ARG A 750 10.28 -25.02 -27.44
N PHE A 751 9.50 -24.11 -28.02
CA PHE A 751 9.88 -22.72 -28.26
C PHE A 751 8.83 -21.77 -27.66
N GLY A 752 9.29 -20.84 -26.83
CA GLY A 752 8.42 -19.94 -26.07
C GLY A 752 8.31 -18.53 -26.64
N GLY A 753 9.13 -18.17 -27.63
CA GLY A 753 9.04 -16.84 -28.22
C GLY A 753 9.75 -16.69 -29.56
N ILE A 754 9.18 -15.83 -30.41
CA ILE A 754 9.70 -15.47 -31.73
C ILE A 754 9.80 -13.95 -31.87
N ALA A 755 10.61 -13.49 -32.83
CA ALA A 755 10.68 -12.09 -33.22
C ALA A 755 10.84 -11.92 -34.74
N TYR A 756 10.33 -10.80 -35.25
CA TYR A 756 10.49 -10.39 -36.65
C TYR A 756 10.55 -8.87 -36.79
N LYS A 757 11.40 -8.39 -37.71
CA LYS A 757 11.43 -7.00 -38.22
C LYS A 757 11.37 -7.02 -39.73
N GLY A 758 10.58 -6.11 -40.30
CA GLY A 758 10.39 -6.00 -41.74
C GLY A 758 9.00 -5.48 -42.08
N THR A 759 8.60 -5.58 -43.33
CA THR A 759 7.26 -5.16 -43.76
C THR A 759 6.21 -6.21 -43.44
N PHE A 760 5.00 -5.74 -43.16
CA PHE A 760 3.82 -6.57 -42.92
C PHE A 760 2.79 -6.30 -44.02
N GLY A 761 1.97 -7.30 -44.33
CA GLY A 761 0.88 -7.18 -45.29
C GLY A 761 1.30 -6.51 -46.60
N SER A 762 0.59 -5.44 -46.95
CA SER A 762 0.90 -4.55 -48.09
C SER A 762 1.68 -3.28 -47.69
N GLY A 763 2.10 -3.18 -46.44
CA GLY A 763 2.84 -2.05 -45.90
C GLY A 763 4.24 -1.91 -46.49
N THR A 764 4.72 -0.66 -46.60
CA THR A 764 6.07 -0.33 -47.10
C THR A 764 7.03 0.11 -46.01
N THR A 765 6.53 0.41 -44.81
CA THR A 765 7.34 0.86 -43.67
C THR A 765 7.68 -0.34 -42.78
N PRO A 766 8.96 -0.59 -42.45
CA PRO A 766 9.33 -1.71 -41.58
C PRO A 766 8.72 -1.61 -40.18
N GLY A 767 7.88 -2.57 -39.83
CA GLY A 767 7.33 -2.80 -38.49
C GLY A 767 8.22 -3.74 -37.66
N GLY A 768 7.70 -4.19 -36.54
CA GLY A 768 8.35 -5.23 -35.74
C GLY A 768 7.37 -5.95 -34.82
N ILE A 769 7.61 -7.23 -34.57
CA ILE A 769 6.87 -8.02 -33.59
C ILE A 769 7.80 -8.87 -32.73
N ILE A 770 7.47 -8.98 -31.45
CA ILE A 770 7.92 -10.02 -30.54
C ILE A 770 6.66 -10.72 -30.02
N PHE A 771 6.57 -12.04 -30.20
CA PHE A 771 5.45 -12.83 -29.71
C PHE A 771 5.96 -13.89 -28.73
N LEU A 772 5.43 -13.85 -27.50
CA LEU A 772 5.69 -14.80 -26.43
C LEU A 772 4.47 -15.70 -26.22
N GLY A 773 4.66 -17.02 -26.28
CA GLY A 773 3.61 -18.01 -26.07
C GLY A 773 3.27 -18.26 -24.59
N PHE A 774 3.70 -17.37 -23.70
CA PHE A 774 3.43 -17.47 -22.27
C PHE A 774 3.19 -16.07 -21.70
N PRO A 775 2.53 -15.96 -20.53
CA PRO A 775 2.30 -14.69 -19.87
C PRO A 775 3.57 -14.17 -19.17
N LEU A 776 4.17 -13.13 -19.73
CA LEU A 776 5.44 -12.58 -19.25
C LEU A 776 5.32 -11.98 -17.83
N GLU A 777 4.16 -11.46 -17.45
CA GLU A 777 3.89 -10.95 -16.11
C GLU A 777 3.99 -12.03 -15.02
N THR A 778 4.03 -13.31 -15.37
CA THR A 778 4.24 -14.39 -14.40
C THR A 778 5.71 -14.63 -14.06
N ALA A 779 6.64 -13.89 -14.68
CA ALA A 779 8.06 -13.94 -14.38
C ALA A 779 8.47 -12.87 -13.33
N PRO A 780 9.57 -13.07 -12.61
CA PRO A 780 10.12 -12.05 -11.70
C PRO A 780 10.35 -10.70 -12.37
N GLN A 781 10.00 -9.61 -11.68
CA GLN A 781 10.13 -8.22 -12.18
C GLN A 781 11.52 -7.91 -12.78
N ALA A 782 12.60 -8.37 -12.14
CA ALA A 782 13.97 -8.16 -12.64
C ALA A 782 14.24 -8.87 -13.98
N GLN A 783 13.64 -10.05 -14.18
CA GLN A 783 13.75 -10.80 -15.44
C GLN A 783 12.93 -10.12 -16.55
N ILE A 784 11.73 -9.63 -16.23
CA ILE A 784 10.92 -8.82 -17.15
C ILE A 784 11.69 -7.54 -17.53
N THR A 785 12.30 -6.85 -16.57
CA THR A 785 13.08 -5.62 -16.82
C THR A 785 14.24 -5.88 -17.78
N THR A 786 14.97 -6.97 -17.57
CA THR A 786 16.09 -7.39 -18.43
C THR A 786 15.61 -7.71 -19.85
N PHE A 787 14.50 -8.43 -19.96
CA PHE A 787 13.89 -8.72 -21.26
C PHE A 787 13.41 -7.46 -21.98
N MET A 788 12.74 -6.55 -21.27
CA MET A 788 12.23 -5.30 -21.85
C MET A 788 13.37 -4.44 -22.39
N ALA A 789 14.52 -4.39 -21.71
CA ALA A 789 15.73 -3.76 -22.24
C ALA A 789 16.15 -4.35 -23.61
N ARG A 790 16.14 -5.69 -23.73
CA ARG A 790 16.45 -6.38 -25.00
C ARG A 790 15.39 -6.14 -26.08
N ALA A 791 14.12 -6.13 -25.70
CA ALA A 791 13.01 -5.87 -26.63
C ALA A 791 13.07 -4.45 -27.21
N LEU A 792 13.35 -3.45 -26.37
CA LEU A 792 13.51 -2.06 -26.80
C LEU A 792 14.72 -1.88 -27.71
N ALA A 793 15.86 -2.51 -27.38
CA ALA A 793 17.04 -2.52 -28.23
C ALA A 793 16.75 -3.20 -29.58
N TYR A 794 16.03 -4.34 -29.56
CA TYR A 794 15.64 -5.04 -30.78
C TYR A 794 14.76 -4.17 -31.69
N PHE A 795 13.82 -3.43 -31.11
CA PHE A 795 12.94 -2.51 -31.85
C PHE A 795 13.59 -1.17 -32.23
N GLU A 796 14.86 -0.94 -31.89
CA GLU A 796 15.59 0.30 -32.19
C GLU A 796 14.90 1.56 -31.64
N VAL A 797 14.26 1.41 -30.48
CA VAL A 797 13.64 2.54 -29.78
C VAL A 797 14.79 3.35 -29.15
N THR A 798 15.16 4.48 -29.77
CA THR A 798 16.33 5.30 -29.40
C THR A 798 16.33 5.65 -27.92
N LEU A 799 17.35 5.21 -27.19
CA LEU A 799 17.62 5.62 -25.82
C LEU A 799 18.39 6.95 -25.87
N PRO A 800 17.81 8.11 -25.49
CA PRO A 800 18.61 9.30 -25.22
C PRO A 800 19.58 8.99 -24.08
N VAL A 801 20.68 9.75 -23.96
CA VAL A 801 21.65 9.62 -22.85
C VAL A 801 20.94 9.36 -21.54
N THR A 802 21.20 8.17 -20.99
CA THR A 802 20.51 7.72 -19.78
C THR A 802 21.16 8.43 -18.61
N LEU A 803 20.62 9.59 -18.25
CA LEU A 803 20.94 10.27 -17.01
C LEU A 803 20.58 9.34 -15.85
N VAL A 804 21.57 8.82 -15.14
CA VAL A 804 21.40 8.00 -13.94
C VAL A 804 20.89 8.88 -12.81
N ASP A 805 21.46 10.08 -12.69
CA ASP A 805 21.15 10.98 -11.60
C ASP A 805 21.50 12.44 -11.95
N TYR A 806 20.77 13.38 -11.34
CA TYR A 806 21.07 14.81 -11.38
C TYR A 806 20.61 15.46 -10.06
N HIS A 807 21.53 16.15 -9.41
CA HIS A 807 21.33 16.81 -8.13
C HIS A 807 21.83 18.25 -8.16
N ALA A 808 21.13 19.11 -7.42
CA ALA A 808 21.55 20.48 -7.13
C ALA A 808 21.50 20.68 -5.61
N THR A 809 22.63 21.04 -5.00
CA THR A 809 22.73 21.15 -3.53
C THR A 809 23.41 22.46 -3.12
N LEU A 810 22.78 23.20 -2.22
CA LEU A 810 23.40 24.36 -1.60
C LEU A 810 24.53 23.91 -0.68
N GLN A 811 25.72 24.46 -0.89
CA GLN A 811 26.89 24.24 -0.04
C GLN A 811 26.91 25.26 1.10
N ASN A 812 27.55 24.91 2.23
CA ASN A 812 27.70 25.80 3.39
C ASN A 812 28.42 27.13 3.08
N THR A 813 29.09 27.21 1.92
CA THR A 813 29.77 28.42 1.41
C THR A 813 28.85 29.37 0.64
N GLY A 814 27.57 29.03 0.45
CA GLY A 814 26.62 29.82 -0.34
C GLY A 814 26.68 29.57 -1.86
N VAL A 815 27.46 28.56 -2.29
CA VAL A 815 27.58 28.11 -3.69
C VAL A 815 26.60 26.95 -3.94
N VAL A 816 26.00 26.85 -5.12
CA VAL A 816 25.20 25.68 -5.49
C VAL A 816 26.05 24.70 -6.30
N LYS A 817 26.12 23.45 -5.85
CA LYS A 817 26.81 22.35 -6.53
C LYS A 817 25.80 21.56 -7.36
N LEU A 818 26.03 21.49 -8.67
CA LEU A 818 25.27 20.71 -9.64
C LEU A 818 26.10 19.44 -9.94
N GLN A 819 25.51 18.27 -9.77
CA GLN A 819 26.18 16.98 -10.02
C GLN A 819 25.26 16.08 -10.83
N TRP A 820 25.80 15.41 -11.84
CA TRP A 820 25.03 14.42 -12.59
C TRP A 820 25.89 13.25 -13.01
N GLN A 821 25.21 12.14 -13.26
CA GLN A 821 25.81 10.90 -13.73
C GLN A 821 25.07 10.40 -14.98
N THR A 822 25.82 9.97 -15.98
CA THR A 822 25.29 9.27 -17.16
C THR A 822 25.54 7.77 -17.02
N ALA A 823 24.68 6.92 -17.58
CA ALA A 823 24.88 5.47 -17.65
C ALA A 823 25.69 5.09 -18.90
N SER A 824 25.43 5.81 -19.98
CA SER A 824 26.11 5.78 -21.26
C SER A 824 25.92 7.12 -21.96
N GLU A 825 26.79 7.46 -22.90
CA GLU A 825 26.68 8.63 -23.76
C GLU A 825 26.82 8.20 -25.21
N THR A 826 25.99 8.77 -26.08
CA THR A 826 26.10 8.60 -27.52
C THR A 826 26.08 9.96 -28.16
N ASP A 827 27.11 10.25 -28.94
CA ASP A 827 27.36 11.50 -29.65
C ASP A 827 27.26 12.78 -28.79
N ASN A 828 27.53 12.69 -27.48
CA ASN A 828 27.43 13.81 -26.56
C ASN A 828 28.62 14.80 -26.71
N LYS A 829 28.34 16.02 -27.15
CA LYS A 829 29.35 17.08 -27.27
C LYS A 829 29.58 17.81 -25.94
N GLU A 830 28.52 18.32 -25.33
CA GLU A 830 28.61 19.08 -24.08
C GLU A 830 27.28 19.13 -23.33
N PHE A 831 27.35 19.29 -22.02
CA PHE A 831 26.24 19.65 -21.16
C PHE A 831 26.15 21.16 -20.99
N ILE A 832 24.95 21.71 -21.11
CA ILE A 832 24.63 23.12 -20.91
C ILE A 832 23.85 23.23 -19.60
N LEU A 833 24.32 24.08 -18.70
CA LEU A 833 23.68 24.34 -17.41
C LEU A 833 23.10 25.74 -17.43
N SER A 834 21.81 25.84 -17.13
CA SER A 834 21.07 27.10 -17.16
C SER A 834 20.32 27.33 -15.85
N ARG A 835 20.21 28.59 -15.40
CA ARG A 835 19.52 28.97 -14.16
C ARG A 835 18.37 29.94 -14.41
N SER A 836 17.26 29.73 -13.72
CA SER A 836 16.09 30.60 -13.67
C SER A 836 15.69 30.92 -12.22
N VAL A 837 15.02 32.06 -12.01
CA VAL A 837 14.41 32.46 -10.73
C VAL A 837 12.88 32.41 -10.76
N ASP A 838 12.29 32.23 -11.94
CA ASP A 838 10.83 32.19 -12.18
C ASP A 838 10.35 30.85 -12.78
N GLY A 839 11.27 29.93 -13.05
CA GLY A 839 11.02 28.64 -13.68
C GLY A 839 10.70 28.73 -15.18
N GLN A 840 10.75 29.92 -15.78
CA GLN A 840 10.36 30.16 -17.18
C GLN A 840 11.55 30.66 -18.02
N GLN A 841 12.22 31.72 -17.56
CA GLN A 841 13.36 32.32 -18.25
C GLN A 841 14.67 31.80 -17.66
N PHE A 842 15.37 30.96 -18.42
CA PHE A 842 16.65 30.40 -18.01
C PHE A 842 17.81 31.06 -18.74
N ASN A 843 18.85 31.40 -17.99
CA ASN A 843 20.09 31.95 -18.50
C ASN A 843 21.21 30.93 -18.32
N ILE A 844 22.05 30.73 -19.33
CA ILE A 844 23.19 29.80 -19.24
C ILE A 844 24.13 30.28 -18.13
N VAL A 845 24.42 29.40 -17.18
CA VAL A 845 25.39 29.61 -16.10
C VAL A 845 26.70 28.86 -16.33
N GLY A 846 26.71 27.84 -17.19
CA GLY A 846 27.93 27.12 -17.54
C GLY A 846 27.74 26.05 -18.62
N LYS A 847 28.86 25.51 -19.08
CA LYS A 847 28.93 24.36 -19.99
C LYS A 847 30.01 23.39 -19.52
N VAL A 848 29.79 22.10 -19.69
CA VAL A 848 30.75 21.04 -19.32
C VAL A 848 30.87 20.06 -20.48
N VAL A 849 32.09 19.83 -20.97
CA VAL A 849 32.33 18.95 -22.12
C VAL A 849 31.91 17.51 -21.79
N GLY A 850 31.17 16.88 -22.72
CA GLY A 850 30.72 15.48 -22.61
C GLY A 850 31.82 14.50 -23.02
N SER A 851 31.56 13.20 -22.86
CA SER A 851 32.52 12.14 -23.21
C SER A 851 32.39 11.64 -24.65
N GLY A 852 31.55 12.26 -25.49
CA GLY A 852 31.31 11.82 -26.87
C GLY A 852 30.50 10.53 -26.91
N ASN A 853 31.19 9.40 -27.08
CA ASN A 853 30.61 8.07 -27.10
C ASN A 853 31.21 7.23 -25.97
N THR A 854 30.39 6.87 -24.97
CA THR A 854 30.80 5.96 -23.91
C THR A 854 29.69 4.97 -23.55
N THR A 855 30.07 3.70 -23.41
CA THR A 855 29.18 2.64 -22.89
C THR A 855 29.32 2.46 -21.38
N THR A 856 30.27 3.17 -20.75
CA THR A 856 30.46 3.22 -19.30
C THR A 856 30.08 4.60 -18.77
N GLY A 857 29.33 4.62 -17.67
CA GLY A 857 28.79 5.86 -17.11
C GLY A 857 29.85 6.88 -16.69
N SER A 858 29.56 8.16 -16.88
CA SER A 858 30.45 9.28 -16.51
C SER A 858 29.85 10.14 -15.40
N ASN A 859 30.70 10.77 -14.60
CA ASN A 859 30.30 11.64 -13.49
C ASN A 859 30.77 13.07 -13.73
N TYR A 860 29.88 14.02 -13.53
CA TYR A 860 30.13 15.43 -13.78
C TYR A 860 29.75 16.29 -12.58
N VAL A 861 30.46 17.41 -12.42
CA VAL A 861 30.22 18.39 -11.36
C VAL A 861 30.40 19.79 -11.92
N PHE A 862 29.49 20.69 -11.58
CA PHE A 862 29.56 22.12 -11.85
C PHE A 862 29.19 22.92 -10.59
N TYR A 863 29.79 24.10 -10.40
CA TYR A 863 29.52 24.97 -9.25
C TYR A 863 29.01 26.35 -9.71
N ASP A 864 27.75 26.66 -9.39
CA ASP A 864 27.24 28.02 -9.49
C ASP A 864 27.66 28.83 -8.27
N LYS A 865 28.64 29.72 -8.47
CA LYS A 865 29.24 30.57 -7.44
C LYS A 865 28.43 31.83 -7.12
N LYS A 866 27.37 32.14 -7.88
CA LYS A 866 26.58 33.36 -7.70
C LYS A 866 25.08 33.07 -7.74
N PRO A 867 24.55 32.11 -6.95
CA PRO A 867 23.13 31.82 -6.94
C PRO A 867 22.32 33.02 -6.44
N VAL A 868 21.06 33.12 -6.85
CA VAL A 868 20.16 34.20 -6.39
C VAL A 868 19.60 33.82 -5.03
N ASN A 869 19.36 34.78 -4.13
CA ASN A 869 18.68 34.49 -2.86
C ASN A 869 17.21 34.13 -3.14
N GLY A 870 16.71 33.05 -2.54
CA GLY A 870 15.39 32.47 -2.83
C GLY A 870 15.45 31.25 -3.75
N ILE A 871 14.35 30.98 -4.45
CA ILE A 871 14.22 29.78 -5.29
C ILE A 871 15.04 29.93 -6.57
N ASN A 872 15.93 28.98 -6.83
CA ASN A 872 16.68 28.87 -8.08
C ASN A 872 16.31 27.54 -8.76
N TYR A 873 16.01 27.61 -10.06
CA TYR A 873 15.77 26.47 -10.93
C TYR A 873 17.01 26.26 -11.80
N TYR A 874 17.61 25.08 -11.74
CA TYR A 874 18.77 24.70 -12.55
C TYR A 874 18.36 23.64 -13.56
N ARG A 875 18.50 23.95 -14.84
CA ARG A 875 18.24 23.05 -15.95
C ARG A 875 19.55 22.49 -16.48
N LEU A 876 19.56 21.18 -16.72
CA LEU A 876 20.63 20.47 -17.40
C LEU A 876 20.15 20.11 -18.80
N GLU A 877 20.90 20.51 -19.82
CA GLU A 877 20.66 20.15 -21.21
C GLU A 877 21.92 19.45 -21.74
N GLN A 878 21.75 18.53 -22.67
CA GLN A 878 22.83 17.94 -23.46
C GLN A 878 22.77 18.50 -24.88
N GLN A 879 23.93 18.79 -25.45
CA GLN A 879 24.10 19.05 -26.87
C GLN A 879 24.87 17.88 -27.50
N ASP A 880 24.33 17.33 -28.57
CA ASP A 880 24.97 16.27 -29.36
C ASP A 880 25.96 16.86 -30.40
N LEU A 881 26.80 16.02 -31.00
CA LEU A 881 27.79 16.41 -32.02
C LEU A 881 27.14 17.01 -33.28
N ASP A 882 25.90 16.63 -33.58
CA ASP A 882 25.10 17.18 -34.67
C ASP A 882 24.42 18.52 -34.32
N GLY A 883 24.57 18.98 -33.07
CA GLY A 883 24.01 20.22 -32.55
C GLY A 883 22.62 20.11 -31.93
N LYS A 884 21.99 18.93 -31.95
CA LYS A 884 20.70 18.67 -31.28
C LYS A 884 20.82 18.91 -29.78
N ILE A 885 19.81 19.54 -29.20
CA ILE A 885 19.75 19.82 -27.75
C ILE A 885 18.63 18.99 -27.12
N THR A 886 18.96 18.28 -26.05
CA THR A 886 18.03 17.45 -25.26
C THR A 886 18.00 17.96 -23.82
N ASP A 887 16.81 18.29 -23.30
CA ASP A 887 16.62 18.65 -21.89
C ASP A 887 16.69 17.39 -21.02
N LEU A 888 17.56 17.40 -20.01
CA LEU A 888 17.80 16.30 -19.08
C LEU A 888 17.17 16.56 -17.70
N GLY A 889 16.47 17.68 -17.53
CA GLY A 889 15.63 17.98 -16.38
C GLY A 889 16.06 19.20 -15.58
N VAL A 890 15.16 19.61 -14.67
CA VAL A 890 15.33 20.77 -13.80
C VAL A 890 15.44 20.34 -12.34
N ARG A 891 16.30 21.01 -11.56
CA ARG A 891 16.40 20.88 -10.11
C ARG A 891 16.20 22.21 -9.42
N VAL A 892 15.49 22.18 -8.31
CA VAL A 892 15.14 23.37 -7.54
C VAL A 892 15.98 23.40 -6.28
N VAL A 893 16.61 24.54 -6.03
CA VAL A 893 17.33 24.81 -4.77
C VAL A 893 16.78 26.11 -4.20
N ASN A 894 16.19 26.03 -3.01
CA ASN A 894 15.89 27.24 -2.26
C ASN A 894 17.16 27.70 -1.55
N VAL A 895 17.75 28.75 -2.08
CA VAL A 895 18.99 29.32 -1.55
C VAL A 895 18.62 30.35 -0.49
N SER A 896 18.78 29.98 0.76
CA SER A 896 18.69 30.92 1.87
C SER A 896 20.10 31.38 2.23
N LEU A 897 20.50 32.54 1.74
CA LEU A 897 21.75 33.17 2.16
C LEU A 897 21.53 33.72 3.58
N THR A 898 21.67 32.86 4.59
CA THR A 898 21.32 33.13 6.00
C THR A 898 22.26 34.09 6.72
N ASP A 899 23.29 34.62 6.08
CA ASP A 899 24.17 35.62 6.69
C ASP A 899 23.53 37.03 6.56
N ASN A 900 22.59 37.33 7.46
CA ASN A 900 21.92 38.63 7.65
C ASN A 900 22.88 39.75 8.13
N LYS A 901 24.06 39.86 7.52
CA LYS A 901 25.01 40.93 7.83
C LYS A 901 24.57 42.22 7.13
N VAL A 902 23.90 43.07 7.90
CA VAL A 902 23.74 44.50 7.55
C VAL A 902 24.95 45.25 8.08
N GLU A 903 25.80 45.70 7.17
CA GLU A 903 26.99 46.50 7.47
C GLU A 903 26.69 47.99 7.31
N ILE A 904 27.16 48.78 8.27
CA ILE A 904 26.93 50.23 8.31
C ILE A 904 28.29 50.90 8.50
N TYR A 905 28.73 51.66 7.51
CA TYR A 905 30.03 52.29 7.54
C TYR A 905 30.12 53.59 6.73
N PRO A 906 30.95 54.56 7.14
CA PRO A 906 31.56 54.62 8.47
C PRO A 906 30.48 54.88 9.55
N ASN A 907 30.70 54.38 10.76
CA ASN A 907 29.87 54.68 11.92
C ASN A 907 30.77 54.68 13.17
N PRO A 908 31.10 55.85 13.77
CA PRO A 908 30.53 57.17 13.50
C PRO A 908 30.80 57.76 12.10
N THR A 909 29.97 58.71 11.67
CA THR A 909 30.09 59.43 10.38
C THR A 909 29.94 60.95 10.54
N GLN A 910 30.36 61.71 9.52
CA GLN A 910 30.14 63.16 9.40
C GLN A 910 28.87 63.44 8.58
N ASP A 911 28.87 63.08 7.29
CA ASP A 911 27.80 63.49 6.36
C ASP A 911 27.07 62.34 5.65
N ILE A 912 27.69 61.16 5.53
CA ILE A 912 27.12 60.03 4.76
C ILE A 912 27.41 58.72 5.47
N VAL A 913 26.39 57.86 5.60
CA VAL A 913 26.55 56.47 6.03
C VAL A 913 26.14 55.52 4.90
N ASN A 914 26.99 54.55 4.59
CA ASN A 914 26.67 53.47 3.65
C ASN A 914 26.07 52.31 4.42
N VAL A 915 25.03 51.71 3.86
CA VAL A 915 24.35 50.55 4.40
C VAL A 915 24.39 49.45 3.34
N ALA A 916 25.12 48.37 3.61
CA ALA A 916 25.19 47.19 2.74
C ALA A 916 24.35 46.05 3.34
N PHE A 917 23.58 45.36 2.50
CA PHE A 917 22.65 44.30 2.90
C PHE A 917 22.36 43.36 1.71
N VAL A 918 21.75 42.21 1.98
CA VAL A 918 21.40 41.24 0.92
C VAL A 918 20.17 41.75 0.13
N ALA A 919 20.24 41.66 -1.20
CA ALA A 919 19.15 42.07 -2.09
C ALA A 919 17.84 41.34 -1.79
N GLY A 920 16.73 42.08 -1.84
CA GLY A 920 15.38 41.55 -1.68
C GLY A 920 14.92 41.34 -0.23
N LEU A 921 15.79 41.50 0.77
CA LEU A 921 15.41 41.31 2.19
C LEU A 921 14.61 42.47 2.77
N TYR A 922 14.89 43.69 2.34
CA TYR A 922 14.28 44.91 2.86
C TYR A 922 13.69 45.71 1.70
N HIS A 923 12.48 46.23 1.92
CA HIS A 923 11.78 47.06 0.94
C HIS A 923 11.83 48.56 1.30
N GLN A 924 12.30 48.93 2.51
CA GLN A 924 12.44 50.32 2.93
C GLN A 924 13.48 50.50 4.05
N ILE A 925 14.19 51.62 4.08
CA ILE A 925 14.98 52.10 5.23
C ILE A 925 14.40 53.41 5.77
N GLN A 926 14.33 53.55 7.10
CA GLN A 926 13.91 54.76 7.79
C GLN A 926 15.02 55.28 8.71
N LEU A 927 15.30 56.58 8.65
CA LEU A 927 16.17 57.28 9.60
C LEU A 927 15.31 57.93 10.68
N ILE A 928 15.60 57.65 11.94
CA ILE A 928 14.78 58.03 13.10
C ILE A 928 15.65 58.76 14.13
N ASP A 929 15.15 59.88 14.70
CA ASP A 929 15.82 60.62 15.76
C ASP A 929 15.61 60.00 17.16
N GLY A 930 16.28 60.57 18.18
CA GLY A 930 16.18 60.10 19.57
C GLY A 930 14.79 60.21 20.22
N ASN A 931 13.86 60.96 19.60
CA ASN A 931 12.47 61.09 20.05
C ASN A 931 11.51 60.19 19.25
N GLY A 932 12.03 59.35 18.35
CA GLY A 932 11.24 58.45 17.51
C GLY A 932 10.65 59.11 16.26
N LYS A 933 11.01 60.36 15.94
CA LYS A 933 10.53 61.04 14.73
C LYS A 933 11.30 60.53 13.52
N ILE A 934 10.56 60.14 12.47
CA ILE A 934 11.15 59.72 11.20
C ILE A 934 11.64 60.95 10.44
N LEU A 935 12.95 61.02 10.19
CA LEU A 935 13.62 62.10 9.48
C LEU A 935 13.73 61.84 7.97
N LYS A 936 13.91 60.58 7.56
CA LYS A 936 13.95 60.16 6.14
C LYS A 936 13.37 58.77 5.95
N GLN A 937 12.79 58.53 4.77
CA GLN A 937 12.38 57.20 4.30
C GLN A 937 12.93 56.96 2.90
N ILE A 938 13.53 55.80 2.68
CA ILE A 938 14.20 55.42 1.44
C ILE A 938 13.60 54.09 0.98
N PRO A 939 12.83 54.05 -0.13
CA PRO A 939 12.36 52.81 -0.71
C PRO A 939 13.53 52.01 -1.30
N LEU A 940 13.46 50.68 -1.21
CA LEU A 940 14.48 49.78 -1.75
C LEU A 940 13.86 48.88 -2.81
N ASN A 941 14.54 48.77 -3.95
CA ASN A 941 14.16 47.82 -4.99
C ASN A 941 14.67 46.41 -4.63
N SER A 942 14.01 45.36 -5.12
CA SER A 942 14.36 43.96 -4.84
C SER A 942 15.79 43.55 -5.25
N SER A 943 16.45 44.31 -6.13
CA SER A 943 17.84 44.10 -6.56
C SER A 943 18.88 44.93 -5.78
N THR A 944 18.47 45.78 -4.84
CA THR A 944 19.38 46.70 -4.13
C THR A 944 20.22 45.95 -3.11
N THR A 945 21.56 46.02 -3.21
CA THR A 945 22.49 45.40 -2.26
C THR A 945 23.20 46.41 -1.33
N GLN A 946 23.12 47.71 -1.66
CA GLN A 946 23.69 48.78 -0.84
C GLN A 946 22.99 50.11 -1.12
N THR A 947 22.98 51.00 -0.13
CA THR A 947 22.51 52.38 -0.30
C THR A 947 23.29 53.35 0.59
N ALA A 948 23.39 54.60 0.15
CA ALA A 948 24.03 55.68 0.90
C ALA A 948 22.98 56.63 1.48
N ILE A 949 23.12 56.98 2.75
CA ILE A 949 22.19 57.84 3.49
C ILE A 949 22.91 59.12 3.88
N SER A 950 22.51 60.22 3.28
CA SER A 950 23.03 61.55 3.63
C SER A 950 22.43 62.06 4.95
N LEU A 951 23.28 62.60 5.81
CA LEU A 951 23.00 63.20 7.10
C LEU A 951 23.38 64.70 7.15
N SER A 952 23.69 65.33 6.02
CA SER A 952 24.20 66.71 5.95
C SER A 952 23.28 67.74 6.64
N ASN A 953 21.96 67.53 6.60
CA ASN A 953 20.95 68.43 7.20
C ASN A 953 20.43 67.96 8.56
N VAL A 954 21.19 67.12 9.26
CA VAL A 954 20.83 66.51 10.55
C VAL A 954 21.87 66.93 11.59
N ALA A 955 21.47 67.31 12.81
CA ALA A 955 22.42 67.73 13.86
C ALA A 955 23.29 66.56 14.35
N SER A 956 24.47 66.84 14.92
CA SER A 956 25.30 65.81 15.58
C SER A 956 24.51 65.11 16.68
N GLY A 957 24.61 63.78 16.78
CA GLY A 957 23.81 62.99 17.71
C GLY A 957 23.66 61.51 17.33
N ILE A 958 22.86 60.78 18.11
CA ILE A 958 22.54 59.37 17.90
C ILE A 958 21.23 59.25 17.12
N TYR A 959 21.23 58.42 16.07
CA TYR A 959 20.05 58.11 15.27
C TYR A 959 19.89 56.60 15.12
N LEU A 960 18.69 56.17 14.74
CA LEU A 960 18.37 54.77 14.44
C LEU A 960 18.04 54.62 12.94
N LEU A 961 18.62 53.59 12.31
CA LEU A 961 18.22 53.11 11.01
C LEU A 961 17.34 51.88 11.18
N ARG A 962 16.07 51.99 10.80
CA ARG A 962 15.13 50.86 10.75
C ARG A 962 15.01 50.37 9.31
N LEU A 963 15.35 49.11 9.07
CA LEU A 963 15.16 48.42 7.79
C LEU A 963 13.89 47.57 7.88
N ASN A 964 12.92 47.85 7.01
CA ASN A 964 11.62 47.18 6.95
C ASN A 964 11.64 46.10 5.86
N GLY A 965 11.31 44.87 6.25
CA GLY A 965 11.29 43.66 5.44
C GLY A 965 10.52 42.55 6.16
N ASN A 966 10.65 41.29 5.74
CA ASN A 966 9.98 40.15 6.39
C ASN A 966 10.29 40.07 7.90
N THR A 967 11.53 40.40 8.28
CA THR A 967 11.95 40.61 9.67
C THR A 967 12.57 42.01 9.80
N PRO A 968 11.88 42.97 10.46
CA PRO A 968 12.42 44.31 10.65
C PRO A 968 13.72 44.32 11.47
N LEU A 969 14.70 45.15 11.08
CA LEU A 969 15.98 45.30 11.78
C LEU A 969 16.22 46.77 12.16
N VAL A 970 16.80 47.02 13.33
CA VAL A 970 17.18 48.37 13.78
C VAL A 970 18.68 48.41 14.08
N LYS A 971 19.36 49.45 13.58
CA LYS A 971 20.79 49.68 13.83
C LYS A 971 21.04 51.12 14.28
N LYS A 972 21.99 51.29 15.19
CA LYS A 972 22.40 52.60 15.71
C LYS A 972 23.42 53.25 14.77
N ILE A 973 23.25 54.54 14.49
CA ILE A 973 24.26 55.38 13.84
C ILE A 973 24.63 56.58 14.73
N ILE A 974 25.87 57.02 14.64
CA ILE A 974 26.42 58.16 15.38
C ILE A 974 26.89 59.20 14.35
N LYS A 975 26.29 60.40 14.37
CA LYS A 975 26.79 61.56 13.64
C LYS A 975 27.64 62.41 14.58
N ASN A 976 28.91 62.60 14.22
CA ASN A 976 29.84 63.49 14.94
C ASN A 976 29.56 64.95 14.59
#